data_AF-A0AAP5ICP4-F1
#
_entry.id   AF-A0AAP5ICP4-F1
#
_cell.length_a   1.000
_cell.length_b   1.000
_cell.length_c   1.000
_cell.angle_alpha   90.00
_cell.angle_beta   90.00
_cell.angle_gamma   90.00
#
_symmetry.space_group_name_H-M   'P 1'
#
loop_
_entity.id
_entity.type
_entity.pdbx_description
1 polymer ?
#
loop_
_entity_poly.entity_id
_entity_poly.type
_entity_poly.pdbx_seq_one_letter_code
_entity_poly.pdbx_strand_id
1 'polypeptide(L)'
;MTTTKPQLAQELETAAETTPSAGVITIQIDSTKVTFNYKKSVDQTNKNILGYTTSNAIKLKVSSVIQTLSTEIAELLTGTGLMNQSISFKRLIVIYSKDQSGKPSKWLFALDLDLANQLQFSNLPLVGDAFQNQTSIISSLRIVASSESFTLKEVRDFNKLFPTEVSSLDKLPDPGEGKGKDDDIAIPKGFSLSGKLDFSHTSYVLNLPVSPGNAGGNTPTPTPSQSTAISKKGVWFDIEKSIGALSVKQIGFIYEKEELAILFDAALKVSAFTLTCDNLGVKLPLKNLTPSFNLDGVGVEYKSENIEIAGALLRKQKTLNGIAYDEYLGMAILKFKFAGKGDKPGKTLGLSAIGSYANYNGKPALFFYAVLDYPLGGPAFFFVTGFALGFGYNRYLKVPPINKLAEFPLVAQAVGGVAKNEVKDTSKLITQQLQNLDKYVTLSPGSGFIAIGIKFTSFKLVDCFALLTIAFGEDFEINLLGIASMKLPPLVEGEAEKTIPPVAEVTMLLRARFSLNEGVIAVEAQLSNDSYILSKNCRLTGGFAFYTWFDGPNAGDFVITLGGYHPSFKKPAHYPNVPRLGFNWQVDSCLSLKGEMYFALCSHALMVGGKLEASFRSGSLWAYFVAEAHFLISWKPYFYSIQIQVRIQAGVGILGPVNLGVQLQIWGPEFGGIVRLKIVFVKVVIEFGDQSSRFPSPINWKTFRESFLPSDQEICTIAVTQGLARQLSQADGTPLFIVNPLEFELVTNSVIPTQKGYYHDNDNTVLPDEGANTNFGARSMGIKAGDLETTHTIKITRKDGSNNDIEVKKAEWTFKPATKQIPTGLWGDARVKTMASNEYLLPPETNEQRFLENTLSGFRILPGKPPEAGNTDSIKVTKLQYDTKLISDVYAWQEILKFAVSSSLDAERITTIKNNIVDPNTINRRNQILTSLGFTPTEDVKLTNSVADAFVIAPQVKA
;
A
#
# COMPACT_ATOMS: atom_id res chain seq x y z
N MET A 1 40.80 35.17 -39.09
CA MET A 1 40.27 36.42 -38.50
C MET A 1 39.26 36.04 -37.45
N THR A 2 39.62 36.16 -36.18
CA THR A 2 38.73 35.96 -35.04
C THR A 2 37.68 37.08 -35.03
N THR A 3 36.47 36.77 -35.49
CA THR A 3 35.31 37.65 -35.34
C THR A 3 34.90 37.63 -33.87
N THR A 4 35.55 38.44 -33.04
CA THR A 4 35.03 38.79 -31.72
C THR A 4 33.71 39.54 -31.94
N LYS A 5 32.58 38.90 -31.63
CA LYS A 5 31.29 39.60 -31.54
C LYS A 5 31.49 40.80 -30.59
N PRO A 6 31.05 42.02 -30.95
CA PRO A 6 31.21 43.16 -30.07
C PRO A 6 30.51 42.92 -28.74
N GLN A 7 31.15 43.31 -27.63
CA GLN A 7 30.52 43.28 -26.30
C GLN A 7 29.72 44.57 -26.10
N LEU A 8 28.40 44.46 -26.02
CA LEU A 8 27.43 45.55 -25.80
C LEU A 8 27.81 46.45 -24.61
N ALA A 9 28.42 45.88 -23.56
CA ALA A 9 28.96 46.67 -22.45
C ALA A 9 30.12 47.59 -22.88
N GLN A 10 31.06 47.10 -23.70
CA GLN A 10 32.18 47.88 -24.23
C GLN A 10 31.71 48.94 -25.24
N GLU A 11 30.68 48.64 -26.04
CA GLU A 11 30.11 49.60 -26.99
C GLU A 11 29.33 50.72 -26.30
N LEU A 12 28.51 50.37 -25.28
CA LEU A 12 27.86 51.36 -24.41
C LEU A 12 28.87 52.23 -23.67
N GLU A 13 29.97 51.63 -23.22
CA GLU A 13 31.09 52.33 -22.57
C GLU A 13 31.79 53.29 -23.53
N THR A 14 32.21 52.81 -24.69
CA THR A 14 32.92 53.63 -25.70
C THR A 14 32.05 54.82 -26.12
N ALA A 15 30.75 54.60 -26.34
CA ALA A 15 29.81 55.66 -26.68
C ALA A 15 29.60 56.68 -25.54
N ALA A 16 29.62 56.22 -24.29
CA ALA A 16 29.50 57.09 -23.10
C ALA A 16 30.80 57.85 -22.75
N GLU A 17 31.94 57.47 -23.34
CA GLU A 17 33.20 58.22 -23.26
C GLU A 17 33.31 59.31 -24.34
N THR A 18 32.62 59.16 -25.48
CA THR A 18 32.71 60.07 -26.63
C THR A 18 31.63 61.17 -26.71
N THR A 19 30.60 61.16 -25.86
CA THR A 19 29.38 62.02 -25.99
C THR A 19 28.81 62.44 -24.61
N PRO A 20 27.87 63.43 -24.50
CA PRO A 20 27.42 63.99 -23.20
C PRO A 20 26.64 62.97 -22.34
N SER A 21 26.21 63.38 -21.14
CA SER A 21 25.61 62.55 -20.07
C SER A 21 24.41 61.64 -20.46
N ALA A 22 23.89 61.73 -21.68
CA ALA A 22 22.90 60.83 -22.27
C ALA A 22 23.06 60.74 -23.81
N GLY A 23 22.67 59.62 -24.43
CA GLY A 23 22.70 59.44 -25.88
C GLY A 23 22.00 58.17 -26.37
N VAL A 24 22.14 57.88 -27.67
CA VAL A 24 21.54 56.69 -28.32
C VAL A 24 22.62 55.92 -29.07
N ILE A 25 22.64 54.60 -28.92
CA ILE A 25 23.50 53.69 -29.68
C ILE A 25 22.65 52.59 -30.33
N THR A 26 22.98 52.19 -31.56
CA THR A 26 22.31 51.08 -32.23
C THR A 26 23.30 49.95 -32.44
N ILE A 27 22.94 48.77 -31.96
CA ILE A 27 23.83 47.60 -31.90
C ILE A 27 23.15 46.45 -32.63
N GLN A 28 23.95 45.72 -33.39
CA GLN A 28 23.48 44.58 -34.16
C GLN A 28 23.48 43.34 -33.25
N ILE A 29 22.31 42.79 -32.97
CA ILE A 29 22.15 41.51 -32.26
C ILE A 29 21.54 40.52 -33.25
N ASP A 30 22.33 39.52 -33.67
CA ASP A 30 22.05 38.66 -34.83
C ASP A 30 21.76 39.48 -36.11
N SER A 31 20.60 39.28 -36.74
CA SER A 31 20.14 40.03 -37.91
C SER A 31 19.32 41.28 -37.55
N THR A 32 19.10 41.56 -36.27
CA THR A 32 18.25 42.66 -35.80
C THR A 32 19.08 43.82 -35.25
N LYS A 33 18.78 45.03 -35.71
CA LYS A 33 19.33 46.27 -35.12
C LYS A 33 18.52 46.64 -33.89
N VAL A 34 19.18 46.77 -32.74
CA VAL A 34 18.56 47.12 -31.46
C VAL A 34 19.11 48.47 -31.00
N THR A 35 18.23 49.42 -30.77
CA THR A 35 18.58 50.77 -30.34
C THR A 35 18.44 50.90 -28.83
N PHE A 36 19.52 51.30 -28.17
CA PHE A 36 19.58 51.59 -26.73
C PHE A 36 19.72 53.08 -26.52
N ASN A 37 18.88 53.64 -25.64
CA ASN A 37 19.20 54.89 -24.98
C ASN A 37 20.18 54.58 -23.85
N TYR A 38 21.19 55.42 -23.66
CA TYR A 38 22.08 55.31 -22.52
C TYR A 38 22.13 56.61 -21.73
N LYS A 39 22.35 56.51 -20.43
CA LYS A 39 22.53 57.65 -19.53
C LYS A 39 23.62 57.35 -18.51
N LYS A 40 24.44 58.35 -18.26
CA LYS A 40 25.57 58.28 -17.34
C LYS A 40 25.26 59.09 -16.08
N SER A 41 25.41 58.47 -14.92
CA SER A 41 25.47 59.18 -13.65
C SER A 41 26.91 59.49 -13.31
N VAL A 42 27.17 60.71 -12.82
CA VAL A 42 28.45 61.08 -12.20
C VAL A 42 28.20 61.18 -10.70
N ASP A 43 28.30 60.05 -10.01
CA ASP A 43 28.48 60.05 -8.55
C ASP A 43 29.98 60.21 -8.27
N GLN A 44 30.37 60.87 -7.17
CA GLN A 44 31.77 61.16 -6.83
C GLN A 44 32.61 59.89 -6.55
N THR A 45 31.97 58.72 -6.49
CA THR A 45 32.61 57.44 -6.12
C THR A 45 32.64 56.38 -7.22
N ASN A 46 31.67 56.29 -8.14
CA ASN A 46 31.62 55.27 -9.21
C ASN A 46 31.11 55.84 -10.54
N LYS A 47 31.59 55.32 -11.67
CA LYS A 47 31.05 55.64 -13.01
C LYS A 47 29.93 54.65 -13.35
N ASN A 48 28.69 55.12 -13.36
CA ASN A 48 27.49 54.30 -13.58
C ASN A 48 26.85 54.61 -14.94
N ILE A 49 26.65 53.57 -15.75
CA ILE A 49 25.99 53.64 -17.06
C ILE A 49 24.73 52.78 -17.03
N LEU A 50 23.61 53.37 -17.42
CA LEU A 50 22.34 52.70 -17.66
C LEU A 50 22.04 52.73 -19.16
N GLY A 51 21.94 51.57 -19.80
CA GLY A 51 21.43 51.39 -21.16
C GLY A 51 20.05 50.73 -21.15
N TYR A 52 19.12 51.23 -21.94
CA TYR A 52 17.78 50.63 -22.07
C TYR A 52 17.15 50.85 -23.44
N THR A 53 16.33 49.89 -23.89
CA THR A 53 15.58 50.01 -25.15
C THR A 53 14.27 50.80 -24.97
N THR A 54 13.77 51.44 -26.03
CA THR A 54 12.42 52.03 -26.07
C THR A 54 11.34 50.93 -26.10
N SER A 55 10.09 51.27 -25.74
CA SER A 55 8.95 50.33 -25.51
C SER A 55 8.43 49.59 -26.76
N ASN A 56 9.30 49.02 -27.59
CA ASN A 56 8.90 48.24 -28.76
C ASN A 56 9.13 46.76 -28.48
N ALA A 57 8.15 45.91 -28.75
CA ALA A 57 8.30 44.46 -28.63
C ALA A 57 9.30 43.98 -29.70
N ILE A 58 10.51 43.64 -29.27
CA ILE A 58 11.55 43.09 -30.15
C ILE A 58 11.67 41.60 -29.85
N LYS A 59 11.71 40.77 -30.89
CA LYS A 59 11.89 39.32 -30.76
C LYS A 59 13.34 38.95 -31.09
N LEU A 60 14.07 38.42 -30.11
CA LEU A 60 15.47 37.99 -30.28
C LEU A 60 15.71 36.62 -29.67
N LYS A 61 16.73 35.93 -30.17
CA LYS A 61 17.23 34.70 -29.53
C LYS A 61 17.99 35.06 -28.26
N VAL A 62 17.63 34.43 -27.14
CA VAL A 62 18.20 34.69 -25.80
C VAL A 62 19.71 34.48 -25.78
N SER A 63 20.19 33.37 -26.34
CA SER A 63 21.64 33.12 -26.48
C SER A 63 22.36 34.25 -27.18
N SER A 64 21.74 34.85 -28.20
CA SER A 64 22.38 35.85 -29.03
C SER A 64 22.45 37.20 -28.32
N VAL A 65 21.40 37.56 -27.59
CA VAL A 65 21.40 38.72 -26.70
C VAL A 65 22.51 38.56 -25.66
N ILE A 66 22.52 37.43 -24.94
CA ILE A 66 23.47 37.18 -23.84
C ILE A 66 24.92 37.06 -24.32
N GLN A 67 25.18 36.36 -25.44
CA GLN A 67 26.52 36.26 -26.03
C GLN A 67 27.08 37.61 -26.47
N THR A 68 26.21 38.57 -26.79
CA THR A 68 26.62 39.93 -27.18
C THR A 68 26.91 40.80 -25.96
N LEU A 69 26.57 40.37 -24.73
CA LEU A 69 26.65 41.20 -23.53
C LEU A 69 27.87 40.98 -22.62
N SER A 70 28.50 39.79 -22.64
CA SER A 70 28.96 39.16 -21.38
C SER A 70 29.24 37.65 -21.48
N THR A 71 30.49 37.18 -21.64
CA THR A 71 30.83 35.74 -21.49
C THR A 71 30.54 35.20 -20.09
N GLU A 72 30.81 35.99 -19.03
CA GLU A 72 30.51 35.60 -17.64
C GLU A 72 29.01 35.50 -17.37
N ILE A 73 28.20 36.35 -18.01
CA ILE A 73 26.73 36.33 -17.96
C ILE A 73 26.18 35.07 -18.64
N ALA A 74 26.76 34.72 -19.78
CA ALA A 74 26.37 33.54 -20.56
C ALA A 74 26.54 32.26 -19.74
N GLU A 75 27.62 32.17 -18.95
CA GLU A 75 27.86 31.04 -18.05
C GLU A 75 26.78 30.91 -16.96
N LEU A 76 26.31 32.03 -16.39
CA LEU A 76 25.25 32.01 -15.36
C LEU A 76 23.90 31.49 -15.85
N LEU A 77 23.67 31.52 -17.16
CA LEU A 77 22.45 31.03 -17.81
C LEU A 77 22.68 29.72 -18.56
N THR A 78 23.92 29.21 -18.56
CA THR A 78 24.30 27.95 -19.21
C THR A 78 23.65 26.78 -18.47
N GLY A 79 23.00 25.90 -19.23
CA GLY A 79 22.22 24.79 -18.68
C GLY A 79 20.76 25.12 -18.40
N THR A 80 20.29 26.36 -18.65
CA THR A 80 18.86 26.70 -18.66
C THR A 80 18.23 26.48 -20.04
N GLY A 81 16.99 25.97 -20.09
CA GLY A 81 16.18 25.85 -21.31
C GLY A 81 15.90 27.16 -22.05
N LEU A 82 16.19 28.32 -21.42
CA LEU A 82 16.02 29.67 -21.99
C LEU A 82 16.97 29.96 -23.14
N MET A 83 18.22 29.47 -23.09
CA MET A 83 19.29 29.93 -23.98
C MET A 83 18.95 29.76 -25.46
N ASN A 84 18.18 28.75 -25.83
CA ASN A 84 17.84 28.46 -27.22
C ASN A 84 16.55 29.12 -27.71
N GLN A 85 15.82 29.84 -26.85
CA GLN A 85 14.52 30.40 -27.20
C GLN A 85 14.61 31.76 -27.89
N SER A 86 13.67 32.01 -28.80
CA SER A 86 13.42 33.34 -29.37
C SER A 86 12.25 33.99 -28.62
N ILE A 87 12.55 35.03 -27.85
CA ILE A 87 11.60 35.64 -26.93
C ILE A 87 11.28 37.07 -27.34
N SER A 88 10.01 37.44 -27.21
CA SER A 88 9.58 38.84 -27.32
C SER A 88 9.75 39.51 -25.97
N PHE A 89 10.42 40.66 -25.95
CA PHE A 89 10.60 41.46 -24.75
C PHE A 89 10.13 42.88 -25.00
N LYS A 90 9.56 43.50 -23.96
CA LYS A 90 9.15 44.91 -23.99
C LYS A 90 10.33 45.84 -23.82
N ARG A 91 11.28 45.42 -22.99
CA ARG A 91 12.43 46.24 -22.62
C ARG A 91 13.62 45.39 -22.26
N LEU A 92 14.78 45.88 -22.69
CA LEU A 92 16.06 45.36 -22.31
C LEU A 92 16.83 46.43 -21.55
N ILE A 93 17.35 46.09 -20.37
CA ILE A 93 18.08 46.97 -19.47
C ILE A 93 19.48 46.38 -19.26
N VAL A 94 20.48 47.23 -19.39
CA VAL A 94 21.89 46.91 -19.13
C VAL A 94 22.42 47.97 -18.20
N ILE A 95 23.01 47.54 -17.09
CA ILE A 95 23.67 48.42 -16.13
C ILE A 95 25.12 47.99 -16.01
N TYR A 96 25.99 48.99 -15.97
CA TYR A 96 27.41 48.81 -15.82
C TYR A 96 27.97 49.86 -14.85
N SER A 97 28.76 49.40 -13.88
CA SER A 97 29.42 50.24 -12.88
C SER A 97 30.93 49.96 -12.84
N LYS A 98 31.73 51.03 -12.80
CA LYS A 98 33.19 50.99 -12.57
C LYS A 98 33.57 51.66 -11.26
N ASP A 99 34.54 51.07 -10.57
CA ASP A 99 35.16 51.66 -9.40
C ASP A 99 36.10 52.85 -9.75
N GLN A 100 36.60 53.56 -8.74
CA GLN A 100 37.52 54.71 -8.92
C GLN A 100 38.83 54.37 -9.64
N SER A 101 39.21 53.08 -9.74
CA SER A 101 40.41 52.63 -10.45
C SER A 101 40.16 52.31 -11.94
N GLY A 102 38.91 52.46 -12.40
CA GLY A 102 38.52 52.20 -13.78
C GLY A 102 38.31 50.71 -14.07
N LYS A 103 38.33 49.84 -13.06
CA LYS A 103 38.02 48.41 -13.20
C LYS A 103 36.51 48.17 -13.16
N PRO A 104 35.98 47.25 -13.99
CA PRO A 104 34.57 46.82 -13.91
C PRO A 104 34.28 46.31 -12.49
N SER A 105 33.29 46.88 -11.80
CA SER A 105 32.96 46.47 -10.42
C SER A 105 31.62 45.75 -10.32
N LYS A 106 30.60 46.15 -11.10
CA LYS A 106 29.30 45.45 -11.17
C LYS A 106 28.64 45.57 -12.55
N TRP A 107 28.01 44.51 -13.03
CA TRP A 107 27.13 44.52 -14.19
C TRP A 107 25.78 43.87 -13.87
N LEU A 108 24.73 44.37 -14.53
CA LEU A 108 23.39 43.81 -14.46
C LEU A 108 22.73 43.83 -15.83
N PHE A 109 22.05 42.74 -16.14
CA PHE A 109 21.24 42.55 -17.32
C PHE A 109 19.83 42.20 -16.88
N ALA A 110 18.83 42.93 -17.37
CA ALA A 110 17.43 42.61 -17.14
C ALA A 110 16.64 42.65 -18.45
N LEU A 111 15.86 41.60 -18.68
CA LEU A 111 15.06 41.40 -19.88
C LEU A 111 13.61 41.23 -19.49
N ASP A 112 12.78 42.22 -19.78
CA ASP A 112 11.35 42.26 -19.44
C ASP A 112 10.51 41.55 -20.49
N LEU A 113 9.96 40.40 -20.09
CA LEU A 113 9.23 39.49 -20.97
C LEU A 113 7.86 40.08 -21.33
N ASP A 114 7.50 40.02 -22.61
CA ASP A 114 6.18 40.44 -23.08
C ASP A 114 5.12 39.35 -22.84
N LEU A 115 4.81 39.10 -21.57
CA LEU A 115 3.89 38.02 -21.14
C LEU A 115 2.60 38.53 -20.48
N ALA A 116 2.44 39.84 -20.30
CA ALA A 116 1.29 40.44 -19.59
C ALA A 116 -0.06 40.01 -20.21
N ASN A 117 -0.15 39.93 -21.54
CA ASN A 117 -1.37 39.49 -22.23
C ASN A 117 -1.63 37.97 -22.12
N GLN A 118 -0.61 37.18 -21.75
CA GLN A 118 -0.74 35.73 -21.59
C GLN A 118 -1.03 35.32 -20.14
N LEU A 119 -0.57 36.12 -19.17
CA LEU A 119 -0.72 35.91 -17.73
C LEU A 119 -1.89 36.72 -17.17
N GLN A 120 -3.12 36.40 -17.57
CA GLN A 120 -4.33 37.11 -17.14
C GLN A 120 -5.07 36.39 -16.00
N PHE A 121 -5.64 37.17 -15.08
CA PHE A 121 -6.44 36.60 -13.98
C PHE A 121 -7.69 35.89 -14.50
N SER A 122 -8.29 36.37 -15.58
CA SER A 122 -9.46 35.78 -16.24
C SER A 122 -9.23 34.35 -16.73
N ASN A 123 -7.97 33.95 -16.96
CA ASN A 123 -7.62 32.62 -17.41
C ASN A 123 -7.47 31.61 -16.25
N LEU A 124 -7.53 32.08 -14.99
CA LEU A 124 -7.50 31.18 -13.84
C LEU A 124 -8.77 30.31 -13.83
N PRO A 125 -8.63 28.98 -13.80
CA PRO A 125 -9.77 28.08 -13.76
C PRO A 125 -10.63 28.38 -12.53
N LEU A 126 -11.96 28.26 -12.69
CA LEU A 126 -12.98 28.42 -11.63
C LEU A 126 -13.16 29.83 -11.03
N VAL A 127 -12.09 30.61 -10.91
CA VAL A 127 -12.12 31.91 -10.21
C VAL A 127 -11.83 33.12 -11.10
N GLY A 128 -11.48 32.92 -12.37
CA GLY A 128 -11.05 34.00 -13.26
C GLY A 128 -12.07 35.14 -13.39
N ASP A 129 -13.36 34.82 -13.45
CA ASP A 129 -14.45 35.79 -13.52
C ASP A 129 -14.60 36.65 -12.26
N ALA A 130 -14.05 36.23 -11.10
CA ALA A 130 -14.09 37.03 -9.88
C ALA A 130 -13.11 38.21 -9.91
N PHE A 131 -12.16 38.20 -10.85
CA PHE A 131 -11.10 39.20 -10.97
C PHE A 131 -11.38 40.28 -12.03
N GLN A 132 -12.63 40.56 -12.40
CA GLN A 132 -12.97 41.46 -13.54
C GLN A 132 -12.30 42.86 -13.49
N ASN A 133 -11.95 43.35 -12.30
CA ASN A 133 -11.28 44.64 -12.09
C ASN A 133 -9.74 44.54 -12.09
N GLN A 134 -9.16 43.37 -12.34
CA GLN A 134 -7.72 43.10 -12.44
C GLN A 134 -7.42 42.33 -13.71
N THR A 135 -6.54 42.84 -14.56
CA THR A 135 -6.27 42.26 -15.88
C THR A 135 -5.13 41.25 -15.85
N SER A 136 -3.94 41.64 -15.39
CA SER A 136 -2.72 40.83 -15.47
C SER A 136 -2.29 40.30 -14.09
N ILE A 137 -1.98 39.00 -14.00
CA ILE A 137 -1.43 38.34 -12.80
C ILE A 137 -0.06 38.94 -12.46
N ILE A 138 0.78 39.20 -13.45
CA ILE A 138 2.06 39.89 -13.28
C ILE A 138 2.09 41.02 -14.29
N SER A 139 2.34 42.24 -13.82
CA SER A 139 2.43 43.42 -14.70
C SER A 139 3.78 43.52 -15.41
N SER A 140 4.85 42.97 -14.82
CA SER A 140 6.17 42.79 -15.45
C SER A 140 6.89 41.57 -14.87
N LEU A 141 7.43 40.71 -15.75
CA LEU A 141 8.27 39.56 -15.40
C LEU A 141 9.59 39.66 -16.14
N ARG A 142 10.70 39.70 -15.41
CA ARG A 142 12.05 39.91 -15.94
C ARG A 142 12.95 38.74 -15.64
N ILE A 143 13.74 38.37 -16.65
CA ILE A 143 14.94 37.55 -16.49
C ILE A 143 16.06 38.51 -16.09
N VAL A 144 16.69 38.29 -14.94
CA VAL A 144 17.78 39.14 -14.44
C VAL A 144 19.02 38.32 -14.23
N ALA A 145 20.15 38.79 -14.77
CA ALA A 145 21.46 38.25 -14.49
C ALA A 145 22.34 39.38 -13.97
N SER A 146 23.11 39.13 -12.91
CA SER A 146 24.00 40.13 -12.31
C SER A 146 25.33 39.52 -11.90
N SER A 147 26.42 40.27 -12.01
CA SER A 147 27.74 39.84 -11.51
C SER A 147 27.82 39.82 -10.01
N GLU A 148 27.09 40.74 -9.38
CA GLU A 148 27.14 41.07 -7.96
C GLU A 148 25.76 41.52 -7.50
N SER A 149 25.53 41.48 -6.19
CA SER A 149 24.27 41.96 -5.62
C SER A 149 24.16 43.50 -5.70
N PHE A 150 22.98 43.99 -6.03
CA PHE A 150 22.61 45.41 -6.01
C PHE A 150 21.69 45.72 -4.83
N THR A 151 22.03 46.76 -4.08
CA THR A 151 21.20 47.24 -2.96
C THR A 151 20.00 48.06 -3.44
N LEU A 152 19.00 48.23 -2.59
CA LEU A 152 17.82 49.02 -2.90
C LEU A 152 18.16 50.50 -3.19
N LYS A 153 19.16 51.05 -2.50
CA LYS A 153 19.71 52.38 -2.80
C LYS A 153 20.26 52.46 -4.23
N GLU A 154 21.11 51.49 -4.62
CA GLU A 154 21.67 51.43 -5.97
C GLU A 154 20.56 51.34 -7.02
N VAL A 155 19.56 50.47 -6.81
CA VAL A 155 18.39 50.33 -7.71
C VAL A 155 17.61 51.63 -7.84
N ARG A 156 17.36 52.34 -6.74
CA ARG A 156 16.68 53.65 -6.73
C ARG A 156 17.47 54.71 -7.49
N ASP A 157 18.79 54.73 -7.32
CA ASP A 157 19.66 55.69 -8.01
C ASP A 157 19.69 55.43 -9.53
N PHE A 158 19.71 54.16 -9.96
CA PHE A 158 19.53 53.81 -11.37
C PHE A 158 18.12 54.15 -11.88
N ASN A 159 17.09 53.96 -11.06
CA ASN A 159 15.70 54.27 -11.44
C ASN A 159 15.43 55.77 -11.67
N LYS A 160 16.25 56.66 -11.08
CA LYS A 160 16.24 58.12 -11.33
C LYS A 160 16.83 58.50 -12.69
N LEU A 161 17.63 57.61 -13.30
CA LEU A 161 18.24 57.87 -14.61
C LEU A 161 17.24 57.70 -15.77
N PHE A 162 16.22 56.86 -15.61
CA PHE A 162 15.16 56.76 -16.61
C PHE A 162 14.40 58.11 -16.75
N PRO A 163 14.01 58.50 -17.98
CA PRO A 163 13.13 59.65 -18.21
C PRO A 163 11.83 59.56 -17.42
N THR A 164 11.24 60.71 -17.12
CA THR A 164 9.96 60.80 -16.41
C THR A 164 8.80 60.15 -17.16
N GLU A 165 8.87 60.03 -18.50
CA GLU A 165 7.83 59.34 -19.28
C GLU A 165 7.91 57.81 -19.21
N VAL A 166 9.00 57.24 -18.67
CA VAL A 166 9.14 55.78 -18.51
C VAL A 166 8.31 55.31 -17.32
N SER A 167 7.33 54.45 -17.59
CA SER A 167 6.45 53.86 -16.57
C SER A 167 7.26 53.24 -15.43
N SER A 168 6.78 53.33 -14.19
CA SER A 168 7.39 52.62 -13.06
C SER A 168 7.40 51.10 -13.27
N LEU A 169 6.48 50.58 -14.10
CA LEU A 169 6.45 49.17 -14.51
C LEU A 169 7.63 48.79 -15.38
N ASP A 170 8.32 49.75 -15.99
CA ASP A 170 9.42 49.55 -16.94
C ASP A 170 10.82 49.78 -16.31
N LYS A 171 10.86 50.21 -15.05
CA LYS A 171 12.06 50.46 -14.25
C LYS A 171 12.51 49.19 -13.52
N LEU A 172 13.70 49.23 -12.90
CA LEU A 172 14.14 48.13 -12.05
C LEU A 172 13.20 47.97 -10.82
N PRO A 173 13.02 46.74 -10.32
CA PRO A 173 12.07 46.46 -9.23
C PRO A 173 12.37 47.26 -7.95
N ASP A 174 11.42 48.11 -7.56
CA ASP A 174 11.44 48.92 -6.34
C ASP A 174 10.09 48.79 -5.61
N PRO A 175 10.06 48.42 -4.31
CA PRO A 175 8.82 48.30 -3.54
C PRO A 175 8.06 49.62 -3.37
N GLY A 176 8.68 50.75 -3.73
CA GLY A 176 8.09 52.09 -3.69
C GLY A 176 8.74 52.98 -2.63
N GLU A 177 8.44 54.27 -2.72
CA GLU A 177 8.99 55.30 -1.84
C GLU A 177 8.62 55.01 -0.37
N GLY A 178 9.62 55.01 0.52
CA GLY A 178 9.45 54.74 1.95
C GLY A 178 9.33 53.25 2.35
N LYS A 179 9.47 52.28 1.42
CA LYS A 179 9.44 50.84 1.72
C LYS A 179 10.83 50.19 1.54
N GLY A 180 11.24 49.32 2.48
CA GLY A 180 12.58 48.70 2.47
C GLY A 180 13.71 49.63 2.93
N LYS A 181 14.82 49.05 3.40
CA LYS A 181 16.03 49.78 3.81
C LYS A 181 17.00 49.91 2.64
N ASP A 182 17.77 50.99 2.62
CA ASP A 182 18.73 51.28 1.55
C ASP A 182 19.76 50.16 1.30
N ASP A 183 20.16 49.46 2.37
CA ASP A 183 21.13 48.36 2.33
C ASP A 183 20.50 46.99 1.97
N ASP A 184 19.17 46.91 1.86
CA ASP A 184 18.50 45.65 1.53
C ASP A 184 18.87 45.20 0.10
N ILE A 185 19.11 43.90 -0.10
CA ILE A 185 19.48 43.37 -1.41
C ILE A 185 18.25 43.35 -2.33
N ALA A 186 18.16 44.32 -3.24
CA ALA A 186 17.07 44.44 -4.18
C ALA A 186 17.24 43.50 -5.39
N ILE A 187 18.47 43.19 -5.81
CA ILE A 187 18.78 42.24 -6.89
C ILE A 187 19.98 41.39 -6.47
N PRO A 188 19.84 40.06 -6.28
CA PRO A 188 20.93 39.19 -5.86
C PRO A 188 21.91 38.93 -7.00
N LYS A 189 23.15 38.58 -6.65
CA LYS A 189 24.17 38.03 -7.56
C LYS A 189 23.66 36.75 -8.27
N GLY A 190 23.94 36.64 -9.57
CA GLY A 190 23.63 35.45 -10.37
C GLY A 190 22.34 35.60 -11.19
N PHE A 191 21.72 34.48 -11.53
CA PHE A 191 20.44 34.45 -12.24
C PHE A 191 19.25 34.52 -11.26
N SER A 192 18.35 35.47 -11.47
CA SER A 192 17.07 35.58 -10.77
C SER A 192 15.92 35.91 -11.72
N LEU A 193 14.70 35.59 -11.26
CA LEU A 193 13.46 36.07 -11.86
C LEU A 193 12.95 37.21 -11.01
N SER A 194 12.78 38.39 -11.58
CA SER A 194 12.21 39.53 -10.87
C SER A 194 10.93 40.01 -11.53
N GLY A 195 10.08 40.71 -10.81
CA GLY A 195 8.84 41.20 -11.40
C GLY A 195 8.02 42.03 -10.43
N LYS A 196 6.85 42.45 -10.92
CA LYS A 196 5.89 43.20 -10.12
C LYS A 196 4.52 42.54 -10.25
N LEU A 197 3.94 42.19 -9.11
CA LEU A 197 2.58 41.68 -8.95
C LEU A 197 1.72 42.82 -8.44
N ASP A 198 0.75 43.26 -9.23
CA ASP A 198 -0.23 44.25 -8.79
C ASP A 198 -1.53 43.54 -8.41
N PHE A 199 -1.85 43.54 -7.11
CA PHE A 199 -3.05 42.89 -6.59
C PHE A 199 -3.83 43.84 -5.68
N SER A 200 -5.09 44.13 -6.06
CA SER A 200 -6.01 44.97 -5.28
C SER A 200 -5.37 46.31 -4.86
N HIS A 201 -4.81 47.03 -5.84
CA HIS A 201 -4.10 48.31 -5.69
C HIS A 201 -2.82 48.27 -4.82
N THR A 202 -2.37 47.09 -4.44
CA THR A 202 -1.07 46.90 -3.77
C THR A 202 -0.09 46.28 -4.76
N SER A 203 1.08 46.89 -4.87
CA SER A 203 2.19 46.34 -5.64
C SER A 203 3.12 45.51 -4.76
N TYR A 204 3.39 44.28 -5.18
CA TYR A 204 4.34 43.36 -4.58
C TYR A 204 5.51 43.18 -5.54
N VAL A 205 6.73 43.33 -5.02
CA VAL A 205 7.95 43.14 -5.81
C VAL A 205 8.40 41.70 -5.66
N LEU A 206 8.45 40.99 -6.79
CA LEU A 206 8.98 39.65 -6.89
C LEU A 206 10.48 39.71 -7.14
N ASN A 207 11.23 38.94 -6.36
CA ASN A 207 12.62 38.61 -6.69
C ASN A 207 12.94 37.19 -6.21
N LEU A 208 13.12 36.28 -7.17
CA LEU A 208 13.31 34.86 -6.95
C LEU A 208 14.69 34.45 -7.48
N PRO A 209 15.70 34.28 -6.62
CA PRO A 209 17.03 33.80 -7.04
C PRO A 209 16.93 32.34 -7.51
N VAL A 210 17.55 32.05 -8.66
CA VAL A 210 17.47 30.74 -9.34
C VAL A 210 18.81 29.97 -9.30
N SER A 211 19.94 30.68 -9.27
CA SER A 211 21.27 30.09 -9.14
C SER A 211 21.77 30.03 -7.69
N PRO A 212 22.64 29.07 -7.32
CA PRO A 212 23.22 29.00 -5.99
C PRO A 212 24.32 30.07 -5.82
N GLY A 213 23.90 31.32 -5.59
CA GLY A 213 24.74 32.35 -4.97
C GLY A 213 24.47 32.37 -3.46
N ASN A 214 25.51 32.42 -2.62
CA ASN A 214 25.35 32.59 -1.17
C ASN A 214 24.66 33.94 -0.88
N ALA A 215 23.32 33.94 -0.77
CA ALA A 215 22.54 35.08 -0.33
C ALA A 215 22.60 35.16 1.22
N GLY A 216 23.62 35.85 1.74
CA GLY A 216 23.81 36.13 3.16
C GLY A 216 23.27 37.50 3.61
N GLY A 217 22.25 38.07 2.96
CA GLY A 217 21.73 39.40 3.28
C GLY A 217 20.20 39.49 3.23
N ASN A 218 19.63 40.34 4.10
CA ASN A 218 18.20 40.59 4.18
C ASN A 218 17.67 41.21 2.87
N THR A 219 16.71 40.55 2.24
CA THR A 219 15.95 41.07 1.09
C THR A 219 14.89 42.08 1.54
N PRO A 220 14.58 43.12 0.75
CA PRO A 220 13.62 44.16 1.14
C PRO A 220 12.21 43.57 1.18
N THR A 221 11.63 43.50 2.38
CA THR A 221 10.24 43.08 2.60
C THR A 221 9.29 44.24 2.26
N PRO A 222 8.23 44.03 1.45
CA PRO A 222 7.11 44.97 1.41
C PRO A 222 6.29 44.81 2.70
N THR A 223 6.35 45.76 3.63
CA THR A 223 5.44 45.83 4.80
C THR A 223 3.98 45.96 4.29
N PRO A 224 3.01 45.18 4.81
CA PRO A 224 2.71 44.98 6.23
C PRO A 224 3.26 43.68 6.82
N SER A 225 3.61 43.76 8.10
CA SER A 225 4.22 42.70 8.93
C SER A 225 3.64 41.30 8.71
N GLN A 226 4.46 40.36 8.24
CA GLN A 226 4.71 39.03 8.86
C GLN A 226 5.68 38.19 8.01
N SER A 227 6.31 37.23 8.68
CA SER A 227 7.48 36.43 8.27
C SER A 227 7.37 35.72 6.91
N THR A 228 8.18 36.14 5.92
CA THR A 228 8.40 35.41 4.67
C THR A 228 9.42 34.27 4.89
N ALA A 229 8.98 33.02 4.88
CA ALA A 229 9.90 31.87 4.89
C ALA A 229 10.51 31.71 3.48
N ILE A 230 11.75 32.15 3.31
CA ILE A 230 12.54 31.90 2.09
C ILE A 230 13.00 30.44 2.12
N SER A 231 12.20 29.54 1.55
CA SER A 231 12.72 28.22 1.15
C SER A 231 13.54 28.40 -0.12
N LYS A 232 14.67 27.69 -0.28
CA LYS A 232 15.69 27.87 -1.36
C LYS A 232 15.18 27.75 -2.82
N LYS A 233 13.87 27.68 -3.07
CA LYS A 233 13.23 27.59 -4.41
C LYS A 233 11.88 28.34 -4.56
N GLY A 234 11.43 29.14 -3.60
CA GLY A 234 10.17 29.88 -3.74
C GLY A 234 9.93 31.02 -2.75
N VAL A 235 9.05 31.96 -3.13
CA VAL A 235 8.65 33.16 -2.36
C VAL A 235 7.13 33.21 -2.27
N TRP A 236 6.58 33.43 -1.07
CA TRP A 236 5.14 33.60 -0.83
C TRP A 236 4.83 34.99 -0.33
N PHE A 237 3.75 35.58 -0.82
CA PHE A 237 3.23 36.88 -0.40
C PHE A 237 1.89 36.66 0.30
N ASP A 238 1.82 37.03 1.58
CA ASP A 238 0.55 37.07 2.30
C ASP A 238 -0.28 38.26 1.79
N ILE A 239 -1.47 37.94 1.30
CA ILE A 239 -2.40 38.92 0.71
C ILE A 239 -3.55 39.19 1.67
N GLU A 240 -4.16 38.13 2.21
CA GLU A 240 -5.29 38.16 3.16
C GLU A 240 -6.45 39.09 2.73
N LYS A 241 -6.82 39.06 1.44
CA LYS A 241 -7.90 39.90 0.90
C LYS A 241 -9.08 39.07 0.37
N SER A 242 -10.26 39.68 0.41
CA SER A 242 -11.48 39.12 -0.19
C SER A 242 -12.03 40.05 -1.29
N ILE A 243 -12.43 39.48 -2.42
CA ILE A 243 -13.04 40.13 -3.58
C ILE A 243 -14.38 39.44 -3.85
N GLY A 244 -15.47 40.03 -3.37
CA GLY A 244 -16.78 39.36 -3.39
C GLY A 244 -16.77 38.06 -2.59
N ALA A 245 -17.13 36.94 -3.24
CA ALA A 245 -17.05 35.61 -2.64
C ALA A 245 -15.63 35.02 -2.62
N LEU A 246 -14.68 35.57 -3.40
CA LEU A 246 -13.32 35.05 -3.47
C LEU A 246 -12.49 35.56 -2.30
N SER A 247 -11.82 34.66 -1.59
CA SER A 247 -10.83 34.96 -0.56
C SER A 247 -9.47 34.46 -1.02
N VAL A 248 -8.48 35.34 -1.10
CA VAL A 248 -7.09 35.03 -1.47
C VAL A 248 -6.22 35.21 -0.24
N LYS A 249 -5.68 34.10 0.26
CA LYS A 249 -4.82 34.10 1.45
C LYS A 249 -3.40 34.54 1.08
N GLN A 250 -2.79 33.87 0.10
CA GLN A 250 -1.41 34.11 -0.30
C GLN A 250 -1.19 33.80 -1.78
N ILE A 251 -0.16 34.41 -2.37
CA ILE A 251 0.31 34.15 -3.73
C ILE A 251 1.77 33.71 -3.67
N GLY A 252 2.07 32.54 -4.24
CA GLY A 252 3.39 31.91 -4.22
C GLY A 252 4.04 31.90 -5.59
N PHE A 253 5.36 32.08 -5.62
CA PHE A 253 6.19 31.97 -6.81
C PHE A 253 7.23 30.91 -6.53
N ILE A 254 7.23 29.84 -7.32
CA ILE A 254 8.11 28.69 -7.12
C ILE A 254 8.86 28.43 -8.42
N TYR A 255 10.17 28.25 -8.34
CA TYR A 255 10.97 27.84 -9.47
C TYR A 255 11.54 26.45 -9.25
N GLU A 256 11.15 25.50 -10.09
CA GLU A 256 11.65 24.14 -10.04
C GLU A 256 11.69 23.51 -11.45
N LYS A 257 12.74 22.73 -11.74
CA LYS A 257 12.90 21.98 -13.01
C LYS A 257 12.70 22.84 -14.28
N GLU A 258 13.26 24.05 -14.29
CA GLU A 258 13.13 25.02 -15.39
C GLU A 258 11.69 25.52 -15.64
N GLU A 259 10.84 25.46 -14.64
CA GLU A 259 9.45 25.95 -14.69
C GLU A 259 9.22 26.95 -13.55
N LEU A 260 8.66 28.12 -13.89
CA LEU A 260 8.14 29.06 -12.91
C LEU A 260 6.66 28.75 -12.68
N ALA A 261 6.28 28.44 -11.45
CA ALA A 261 4.89 28.28 -11.03
C ALA A 261 4.45 29.48 -10.19
N ILE A 262 3.30 30.05 -10.53
CA ILE A 262 2.63 31.10 -9.76
C ILE A 262 1.35 30.49 -9.19
N LEU A 263 1.30 30.32 -7.87
CA LEU A 263 0.26 29.60 -7.15
C LEU A 263 -0.58 30.55 -6.31
N PHE A 264 -1.88 30.29 -6.24
CA PHE A 264 -2.85 31.06 -5.49
C PHE A 264 -3.48 30.18 -4.41
N ASP A 265 -3.30 30.54 -3.14
CA ASP A 265 -4.05 29.93 -2.04
C ASP A 265 -5.38 30.67 -1.90
N ALA A 266 -6.38 30.18 -2.62
CA ALA A 266 -7.67 30.86 -2.78
C ALA A 266 -8.86 29.94 -2.47
N ALA A 267 -9.94 30.56 -1.98
CA ALA A 267 -11.21 29.89 -1.70
C ALA A 267 -12.40 30.78 -2.04
N LEU A 268 -13.47 30.21 -2.61
CA LEU A 268 -14.76 30.88 -2.77
C LEU A 268 -15.62 30.59 -1.54
N LYS A 269 -16.05 31.63 -0.82
CA LYS A 269 -16.85 31.55 0.40
C LYS A 269 -18.19 32.25 0.20
N VAL A 270 -19.28 31.51 0.34
CA VAL A 270 -20.65 32.03 0.26
C VAL A 270 -21.46 31.46 1.44
N SER A 271 -21.73 32.29 2.45
CA SER A 271 -22.43 31.88 3.67
C SER A 271 -21.75 30.67 4.35
N ALA A 272 -22.47 29.57 4.55
CA ALA A 272 -21.97 28.31 5.10
C ALA A 272 -21.19 27.44 4.11
N PHE A 273 -21.12 27.82 2.83
CA PHE A 273 -20.44 27.08 1.78
C PHE A 273 -19.04 27.64 1.52
N THR A 274 -18.05 26.76 1.49
CA THR A 274 -16.66 27.07 1.12
C THR A 274 -16.19 26.12 0.04
N LEU A 275 -15.64 26.67 -1.04
CA LEU A 275 -14.92 25.92 -2.07
C LEU A 275 -13.45 26.33 -2.04
N THR A 276 -12.56 25.39 -1.73
CA THR A 276 -11.11 25.62 -1.73
C THR A 276 -10.50 25.16 -3.05
N CYS A 277 -9.50 25.88 -3.54
CA CYS A 277 -8.77 25.50 -4.75
C CYS A 277 -7.41 24.93 -4.38
N ASP A 278 -7.07 23.76 -4.92
CA ASP A 278 -5.77 23.12 -4.70
C ASP A 278 -4.88 23.25 -5.95
N ASN A 279 -3.67 23.74 -5.73
CA ASN A 279 -2.69 24.07 -6.76
C ASN A 279 -3.23 24.96 -7.90
N LEU A 280 -4.16 25.88 -7.57
CA LEU A 280 -4.65 26.89 -8.49
C LEU A 280 -3.49 27.79 -8.91
N GLY A 281 -3.23 27.89 -10.21
CA GLY A 281 -2.11 28.68 -10.66
C GLY A 281 -1.87 28.67 -12.15
N VAL A 282 -0.68 29.16 -12.47
CA VAL A 282 -0.12 29.15 -13.81
C VAL A 282 1.31 28.64 -13.73
N LYS A 283 1.64 27.72 -14.63
CA LYS A 283 2.98 27.21 -14.85
C LYS A 283 3.54 27.81 -16.12
N LEU A 284 4.79 28.23 -16.08
CA LEU A 284 5.51 28.86 -17.18
C LEU A 284 6.85 28.13 -17.36
N PRO A 285 6.91 27.11 -18.23
CA PRO A 285 8.17 26.44 -18.55
C PRO A 285 9.10 27.40 -19.27
N LEU A 286 10.32 27.57 -18.77
CA LEU A 286 11.30 28.48 -19.35
C LEU A 286 11.78 28.01 -20.74
N LYS A 287 11.62 26.71 -21.05
CA LYS A 287 11.99 26.12 -22.34
C LYS A 287 11.08 26.56 -23.49
N ASN A 288 9.87 27.05 -23.25
CA ASN A 288 8.97 27.50 -24.33
C ASN A 288 8.20 28.79 -24.01
N LEU A 289 8.24 29.27 -22.76
CA LEU A 289 7.55 30.45 -22.27
C LEU A 289 6.06 30.48 -22.62
N THR A 290 5.42 29.31 -22.69
CA THR A 290 3.99 29.19 -22.93
C THR A 290 3.29 28.89 -21.60
N PRO A 291 2.49 29.80 -21.05
CA PRO A 291 1.83 29.57 -19.78
C PRO A 291 0.73 28.50 -19.92
N SER A 292 0.65 27.62 -18.93
CA SER A 292 -0.45 26.68 -18.76
C SER A 292 -1.13 26.94 -17.42
N PHE A 293 -2.43 27.21 -17.46
CA PHE A 293 -3.25 27.43 -16.28
C PHE A 293 -3.72 26.09 -15.73
N ASN A 294 -3.60 25.90 -14.42
CA ASN A 294 -3.93 24.64 -13.78
C ASN A 294 -4.75 24.86 -12.51
N LEU A 295 -5.57 23.86 -12.23
CA LEU A 295 -6.27 23.65 -10.99
C LEU A 295 -6.24 22.15 -10.78
N ASP A 296 -5.40 21.70 -9.85
CA ASP A 296 -5.20 20.27 -9.65
C ASP A 296 -6.34 19.69 -8.85
N GLY A 297 -6.91 20.43 -7.89
CA GLY A 297 -8.04 19.94 -7.10
C GLY A 297 -8.99 21.01 -6.60
N VAL A 298 -10.16 20.56 -6.15
CA VAL A 298 -11.21 21.39 -5.56
C VAL A 298 -11.68 20.71 -4.28
N GLY A 299 -11.70 21.46 -3.18
CA GLY A 299 -12.38 21.07 -1.94
C GLY A 299 -13.73 21.74 -1.82
N VAL A 300 -14.70 21.05 -1.24
CA VAL A 300 -16.04 21.58 -0.94
C VAL A 300 -16.33 21.35 0.53
N GLU A 301 -16.85 22.37 1.19
CA GLU A 301 -17.32 22.32 2.58
C GLU A 301 -18.67 23.05 2.69
N TYR A 302 -19.60 22.44 3.41
CA TYR A 302 -20.84 23.07 3.84
C TYR A 302 -21.12 22.69 5.30
N LYS A 303 -21.36 23.69 6.15
CA LYS A 303 -21.61 23.44 7.58
C LYS A 303 -22.83 24.20 8.10
N SER A 304 -23.81 23.46 8.61
CA SER A 304 -24.95 23.98 9.36
C SER A 304 -25.08 23.26 10.72
N GLU A 305 -26.11 23.61 11.50
CA GLU A 305 -26.37 22.98 12.81
C GLU A 305 -26.57 21.46 12.70
N ASN A 306 -27.31 21.01 11.68
CA ASN A 306 -27.73 19.62 11.54
C ASN A 306 -27.01 18.85 10.43
N ILE A 307 -26.34 19.55 9.49
CA ILE A 307 -25.71 18.94 8.31
C ILE A 307 -24.29 19.45 8.18
N GLU A 308 -23.33 18.53 8.02
CA GLU A 308 -21.97 18.86 7.60
C GLU A 308 -21.63 18.05 6.34
N ILE A 309 -21.19 18.73 5.29
CA ILE A 309 -20.70 18.13 4.04
C ILE A 309 -19.26 18.58 3.86
N ALA A 310 -18.38 17.64 3.58
CA ALA A 310 -17.02 17.94 3.17
C ALA A 310 -16.61 17.02 2.03
N GLY A 311 -15.75 17.47 1.14
CA GLY A 311 -15.21 16.63 0.09
C GLY A 311 -14.05 17.29 -0.63
N ALA A 312 -13.33 16.50 -1.40
CA ALA A 312 -12.34 17.02 -2.33
C ALA A 312 -12.24 16.13 -3.55
N LEU A 313 -11.89 16.75 -4.68
CA LEU A 313 -11.55 16.11 -5.93
C LEU A 313 -10.15 16.56 -6.33
N LEU A 314 -9.32 15.63 -6.78
CA LEU A 314 -7.95 15.88 -7.23
C LEU A 314 -7.74 15.19 -8.58
N ARG A 315 -7.34 15.96 -9.59
CA ARG A 315 -6.86 15.46 -10.88
C ARG A 315 -5.35 15.24 -10.81
N LYS A 316 -4.90 14.09 -11.29
CA LYS A 316 -3.50 13.76 -11.51
C LYS A 316 -3.29 13.31 -12.94
N GLN A 317 -2.29 13.89 -13.60
CA GLN A 317 -1.80 13.39 -14.86
C GLN A 317 -0.75 12.32 -14.59
N LYS A 318 -0.94 11.12 -15.15
CA LYS A 318 -0.04 9.97 -14.99
C LYS A 318 0.38 9.42 -16.34
N THR A 319 1.42 8.60 -16.34
CA THR A 319 1.88 7.88 -17.53
C THR A 319 2.11 6.42 -17.17
N LEU A 320 1.50 5.51 -17.91
CA LEU A 320 1.70 4.07 -17.80
C LEU A 320 2.04 3.53 -19.18
N ASN A 321 3.13 2.77 -19.30
CA ASN A 321 3.62 2.22 -20.57
C ASN A 321 3.77 3.27 -21.70
N GLY A 322 4.20 4.49 -21.35
CA GLY A 322 4.37 5.60 -22.30
C GLY A 322 3.07 6.32 -22.70
N ILE A 323 1.91 5.89 -22.21
CA ILE A 323 0.61 6.50 -22.50
C ILE A 323 0.21 7.40 -21.33
N ALA A 324 0.02 8.69 -21.61
CA ALA A 324 -0.48 9.64 -20.63
C ALA A 324 -1.99 9.47 -20.42
N TYR A 325 -2.45 9.58 -19.18
CA TYR A 325 -3.87 9.55 -18.83
C TYR A 325 -4.14 10.46 -17.62
N ASP A 326 -5.39 10.91 -17.52
CA ASP A 326 -5.88 11.64 -16.36
C ASP A 326 -6.54 10.69 -15.38
N GLU A 327 -6.24 10.88 -14.10
CA GLU A 327 -6.87 10.20 -12.99
C GLU A 327 -7.48 11.22 -12.03
N TYR A 328 -8.74 11.00 -11.67
CA TYR A 328 -9.50 11.82 -10.76
C TYR A 328 -9.71 11.05 -9.47
N LEU A 329 -9.18 11.55 -8.38
CA LEU A 329 -9.30 11.02 -7.02
C LEU A 329 -10.35 11.85 -6.28
N GLY A 330 -11.20 11.22 -5.48
CA GLY A 330 -12.26 11.89 -4.76
C GLY A 330 -12.45 11.38 -3.35
N MET A 331 -12.84 12.27 -2.43
CA MET A 331 -13.34 11.92 -1.11
C MET A 331 -14.58 12.77 -0.80
N ALA A 332 -15.56 12.19 -0.11
CA ALA A 332 -16.73 12.88 0.39
C ALA A 332 -17.04 12.42 1.82
N ILE A 333 -17.57 13.32 2.63
CA ILE A 333 -18.00 13.15 4.01
C ILE A 333 -19.34 13.84 4.14
N LEU A 334 -20.32 13.14 4.69
CA LEU A 334 -21.67 13.60 4.98
C LEU A 334 -21.97 13.27 6.43
N LYS A 335 -22.38 14.27 7.22
CA LYS A 335 -22.83 14.09 8.60
C LYS A 335 -24.22 14.66 8.77
N PHE A 336 -25.09 13.88 9.38
CA PHE A 336 -26.43 14.29 9.80
C PHE A 336 -26.54 14.15 11.31
N LYS A 337 -26.84 15.26 12.00
CA LYS A 337 -27.11 15.28 13.44
C LYS A 337 -28.62 15.24 13.66
N PHE A 338 -29.09 14.26 14.40
CA PHE A 338 -30.49 14.11 14.77
C PHE A 338 -30.68 14.54 16.23
N ALA A 339 -31.66 15.40 16.47
CA ALA A 339 -32.02 15.81 17.82
C ALA A 339 -32.41 14.61 18.69
N GLY A 340 -32.03 14.67 19.98
CA GLY A 340 -32.47 13.71 20.99
C GLY A 340 -33.97 13.81 21.25
N LYS A 341 -34.57 12.74 21.80
CA LYS A 341 -35.93 12.76 22.34
C LYS A 341 -35.89 12.53 23.85
N GLY A 342 -36.40 13.49 24.63
CA GLY A 342 -36.33 13.45 26.10
C GLY A 342 -34.88 13.48 26.60
N ASP A 343 -34.56 12.65 27.58
CA ASP A 343 -33.20 12.53 28.15
C ASP A 343 -32.21 11.74 27.27
N LYS A 344 -32.62 11.24 26.10
CA LYS A 344 -31.73 10.47 25.21
C LYS A 344 -30.88 11.43 24.37
N PRO A 345 -29.55 11.27 24.35
CA PRO A 345 -28.69 12.08 23.51
C PRO A 345 -29.03 11.93 22.03
N GLY A 346 -28.79 12.99 21.26
CA GLY A 346 -28.93 12.98 19.80
C GLY A 346 -28.02 11.95 19.15
N LYS A 347 -28.42 11.45 17.97
CA LYS A 347 -27.61 10.50 17.18
C LYS A 347 -26.95 11.23 16.01
N THR A 348 -25.76 10.80 15.64
CA THR A 348 -25.09 11.28 14.42
C THR A 348 -24.98 10.13 13.43
N LEU A 349 -25.40 10.35 12.19
CA LEU A 349 -25.10 9.48 11.05
C LEU A 349 -23.96 10.11 10.27
N GLY A 350 -22.84 9.38 10.16
CA GLY A 350 -21.71 9.75 9.31
C GLY A 350 -21.63 8.82 8.12
N LEU A 351 -21.42 9.37 6.92
CA LEU A 351 -21.07 8.63 5.72
C LEU A 351 -19.80 9.23 5.15
N SER A 352 -18.81 8.41 4.83
CA SER A 352 -17.66 8.84 4.04
C SER A 352 -17.48 7.95 2.83
N ALA A 353 -16.94 8.51 1.77
CA ALA A 353 -16.59 7.78 0.57
C ALA A 353 -15.24 8.27 0.04
N ILE A 354 -14.48 7.36 -0.54
CA ILE A 354 -13.31 7.63 -1.37
C ILE A 354 -13.49 6.93 -2.71
N GLY A 355 -12.89 7.48 -3.75
CA GLY A 355 -12.93 6.85 -5.05
C GLY A 355 -11.87 7.39 -6.00
N SER A 356 -11.72 6.69 -7.12
CA SER A 356 -10.90 7.16 -8.23
C SER A 356 -11.54 6.78 -9.57
N TYR A 357 -11.38 7.63 -10.56
CA TYR A 357 -11.78 7.38 -11.93
C TYR A 357 -10.64 7.73 -12.87
N ALA A 358 -10.35 6.85 -13.82
CA ALA A 358 -9.42 7.12 -14.92
C ALA A 358 -9.98 6.53 -16.21
N ASN A 359 -9.63 7.15 -17.34
CA ASN A 359 -9.84 6.56 -18.66
C ASN A 359 -8.47 6.28 -19.28
N TYR A 360 -8.14 4.99 -19.41
CA TYR A 360 -6.86 4.55 -19.94
C TYR A 360 -7.09 3.77 -21.23
N ASN A 361 -6.56 4.30 -22.34
CA ASN A 361 -6.68 3.70 -23.68
C ASN A 361 -8.15 3.36 -24.06
N GLY A 362 -9.08 4.27 -23.76
CA GLY A 362 -10.51 4.11 -24.03
C GLY A 362 -11.25 3.18 -23.05
N LYS A 363 -10.57 2.62 -22.04
CA LYS A 363 -11.17 1.75 -21.02
C LYS A 363 -11.30 2.50 -19.69
N PRO A 364 -12.50 2.56 -19.09
CA PRO A 364 -12.68 3.17 -17.78
C PRO A 364 -12.08 2.28 -16.69
N ALA A 365 -11.49 2.91 -15.68
CA ALA A 365 -11.02 2.27 -14.46
C ALA A 365 -11.54 3.03 -13.25
N LEU A 366 -12.28 2.32 -12.39
CA LEU A 366 -13.06 2.90 -11.31
C LEU A 366 -12.71 2.22 -9.99
N PHE A 367 -12.63 3.00 -8.93
CA PHE A 367 -12.58 2.54 -7.55
C PHE A 367 -13.56 3.36 -6.73
N PHE A 368 -14.30 2.70 -5.84
CA PHE A 368 -15.18 3.36 -4.89
C PHE A 368 -15.19 2.57 -3.57
N TYR A 369 -15.12 3.26 -2.45
CA TYR A 369 -15.24 2.68 -1.11
C TYR A 369 -15.93 3.65 -0.18
N ALA A 370 -16.96 3.18 0.52
CA ALA A 370 -17.77 3.97 1.43
C ALA A 370 -17.85 3.33 2.81
N VAL A 371 -17.92 4.16 3.84
CA VAL A 371 -18.06 3.79 5.25
C VAL A 371 -19.25 4.52 5.84
N LEU A 372 -20.21 3.76 6.35
CA LEU A 372 -21.31 4.23 7.19
C LEU A 372 -20.91 4.10 8.67
N ASP A 373 -20.97 5.20 9.40
CA ASP A 373 -20.75 5.30 10.85
C ASP A 373 -22.07 5.68 11.51
N TYR A 374 -22.81 4.69 12.01
CA TYR A 374 -24.10 4.85 12.65
C TYR A 374 -24.37 3.64 13.57
N PRO A 375 -24.82 3.84 14.83
CA PRO A 375 -25.10 2.73 15.74
C PRO A 375 -26.30 1.91 15.26
N LEU A 376 -26.03 0.76 14.64
CA LEU A 376 -27.04 -0.12 14.04
C LEU A 376 -27.65 -1.12 15.04
N GLY A 377 -26.95 -1.39 16.15
CA GLY A 377 -27.46 -2.24 17.24
C GLY A 377 -26.73 -3.58 17.35
N GLY A 378 -27.33 -4.52 18.10
CA GLY A 378 -26.75 -5.83 18.41
C GLY A 378 -26.59 -6.08 19.91
N PRO A 379 -26.21 -7.30 20.32
CA PRO A 379 -25.94 -7.60 21.72
C PRO A 379 -24.67 -6.88 22.21
N ALA A 380 -24.52 -6.71 23.53
CA ALA A 380 -23.42 -5.94 24.12
C ALA A 380 -22.03 -6.43 23.68
N PHE A 381 -21.83 -7.74 23.52
CA PHE A 381 -20.53 -8.32 23.11
C PHE A 381 -20.21 -8.11 21.62
N PHE A 382 -21.18 -7.71 20.79
CA PHE A 382 -21.03 -7.50 19.34
C PHE A 382 -22.02 -6.43 18.86
N PHE A 383 -21.84 -5.19 19.34
CA PHE A 383 -22.72 -4.07 18.98
C PHE A 383 -22.18 -3.38 17.73
N VAL A 384 -22.90 -3.49 16.62
CA VAL A 384 -22.51 -2.95 15.32
C VAL A 384 -22.69 -1.43 15.30
N THR A 385 -21.62 -0.73 14.93
CA THR A 385 -21.51 0.73 14.89
C THR A 385 -21.27 1.27 13.49
N GLY A 386 -21.08 0.40 12.50
CA GLY A 386 -20.93 0.81 11.10
C GLY A 386 -20.64 -0.34 10.15
N PHE A 387 -20.69 -0.03 8.86
CA PHE A 387 -20.32 -0.94 7.77
C PHE A 387 -19.52 -0.20 6.72
N ALA A 388 -18.72 -0.94 5.95
CA ALA A 388 -18.00 -0.41 4.81
C ALA A 388 -18.20 -1.31 3.59
N LEU A 389 -18.28 -0.71 2.41
CA LEU A 389 -18.45 -1.41 1.14
C LEU A 389 -17.61 -0.72 0.08
N GLY A 390 -16.96 -1.48 -0.78
CA GLY A 390 -16.25 -0.93 -1.93
C GLY A 390 -15.94 -1.94 -3.01
N PHE A 391 -15.52 -1.44 -4.14
CA PHE A 391 -15.12 -2.24 -5.28
C PHE A 391 -14.09 -1.49 -6.15
N GLY A 392 -13.37 -2.26 -6.97
CA GLY A 392 -12.49 -1.76 -8.02
C GLY A 392 -12.75 -2.49 -9.34
N TYR A 393 -12.75 -1.74 -10.44
CA TYR A 393 -12.89 -2.22 -11.81
C TYR A 393 -11.75 -1.68 -12.67
N ASN A 394 -11.00 -2.56 -13.34
CA ASN A 394 -9.70 -2.27 -13.94
C ASN A 394 -8.73 -1.65 -12.91
N ARG A 395 -8.83 -2.10 -11.66
CA ARG A 395 -8.07 -1.63 -10.51
C ARG A 395 -7.61 -2.81 -9.68
N TYR A 396 -6.34 -2.80 -9.31
CA TYR A 396 -5.75 -3.79 -8.41
C TYR A 396 -5.61 -3.20 -7.00
N LEU A 397 -6.02 -3.96 -5.99
CA LEU A 397 -5.87 -3.60 -4.58
C LEU A 397 -4.64 -4.28 -3.98
N LYS A 398 -3.61 -3.49 -3.68
CA LYS A 398 -2.41 -3.95 -3.00
C LYS A 398 -2.59 -3.84 -1.48
N VAL A 399 -2.81 -4.96 -0.82
CA VAL A 399 -2.92 -5.01 0.65
C VAL A 399 -1.51 -4.90 1.29
N PRO A 400 -1.30 -3.95 2.24
CA PRO A 400 0.00 -3.79 2.89
C PRO A 400 0.33 -4.91 3.89
N PRO A 401 1.61 -5.03 4.29
CA PRO A 401 1.99 -5.84 5.46
C PRO A 401 1.35 -5.31 6.76
N ILE A 402 1.25 -6.18 7.77
CA ILE A 402 0.52 -5.91 9.01
C ILE A 402 0.97 -4.62 9.75
N ASN A 403 2.26 -4.31 9.74
CA ASN A 403 2.81 -3.10 10.39
C ASN A 403 2.39 -1.78 9.72
N LYS A 404 1.76 -1.84 8.55
CA LYS A 404 1.22 -0.70 7.81
C LYS A 404 -0.30 -0.73 7.68
N LEU A 405 -0.96 -1.64 8.39
CA LEU A 405 -2.40 -1.83 8.28
C LEU A 405 -3.20 -0.63 8.81
N ALA A 406 -2.78 0.00 9.90
CA ALA A 406 -3.44 1.19 10.44
C ALA A 406 -3.36 2.41 9.49
N GLU A 407 -2.34 2.46 8.63
CA GLU A 407 -2.14 3.51 7.61
C GLU A 407 -2.84 3.16 6.28
N PHE A 408 -3.38 1.95 6.14
CA PHE A 408 -4.03 1.50 4.92
C PHE A 408 -5.33 2.28 4.69
N PRO A 409 -5.53 2.97 3.55
CA PRO A 409 -6.62 3.93 3.41
C PRO A 409 -8.03 3.38 3.69
N LEU A 410 -8.33 2.14 3.27
CA LEU A 410 -9.66 1.55 3.51
C LEU A 410 -9.92 1.30 5.01
N VAL A 411 -8.87 0.94 5.75
CA VAL A 411 -8.92 0.72 7.21
C VAL A 411 -8.89 2.05 7.95
N ALA A 412 -7.97 2.94 7.59
CA ALA A 412 -7.82 4.27 8.21
C ALA A 412 -9.11 5.10 8.09
N GLN A 413 -9.78 5.06 6.93
CA GLN A 413 -11.06 5.75 6.74
C GLN A 413 -12.16 5.18 7.64
N ALA A 414 -12.20 3.86 7.83
CA ALA A 414 -13.22 3.23 8.66
C ALA A 414 -12.99 3.41 10.16
N VAL A 415 -11.74 3.33 10.61
CA VAL A 415 -11.33 3.46 12.01
C VAL A 415 -11.28 4.92 12.46
N GLY A 416 -10.80 5.82 11.59
CA GLY A 416 -10.67 7.25 11.88
C GLY A 416 -12.00 7.93 12.23
N GLY A 417 -13.11 7.36 11.76
CA GLY A 417 -14.46 7.79 12.11
C GLY A 417 -14.81 9.13 11.47
N VAL A 418 -15.82 9.11 10.60
CA VAL A 418 -16.34 10.32 9.96
C VAL A 418 -16.75 11.34 11.02
N ALA A 419 -17.33 10.88 12.13
CA ALA A 419 -17.85 11.71 13.22
C ALA A 419 -16.79 12.43 14.06
N LYS A 420 -15.56 11.90 14.18
CA LYS A 420 -14.52 12.42 15.10
C LYS A 420 -13.66 13.55 14.52
N ASN A 421 -13.62 13.67 13.19
CA ASN A 421 -12.85 14.72 12.54
C ASN A 421 -13.68 16.02 12.48
N GLU A 422 -13.24 17.07 13.17
CA GLU A 422 -13.75 18.42 12.92
C GLU A 422 -13.38 18.84 11.48
N VAL A 423 -14.34 19.42 10.76
CA VAL A 423 -14.21 19.74 9.32
C VAL A 423 -13.26 20.94 9.06
N LYS A 424 -12.60 21.48 10.09
CA LYS A 424 -11.66 22.60 9.91
C LYS A 424 -10.37 22.12 9.24
N ASP A 425 -9.96 22.80 8.17
CA ASP A 425 -8.78 22.52 7.34
C ASP A 425 -8.75 21.13 6.66
N THR A 426 -9.90 20.46 6.57
CA THR A 426 -9.99 19.07 6.11
C THR A 426 -9.68 18.94 4.62
N SER A 427 -9.94 19.93 3.76
CA SER A 427 -9.73 19.79 2.31
C SER A 427 -8.26 19.58 1.91
N LYS A 428 -7.30 20.31 2.51
CA LYS A 428 -5.85 20.08 2.25
C LYS A 428 -5.37 18.75 2.81
N LEU A 429 -5.84 18.36 4.01
CA LEU A 429 -5.53 17.06 4.61
C LEU A 429 -6.13 15.90 3.79
N ILE A 430 -7.33 16.08 3.24
CA ILE A 430 -8.00 15.14 2.33
C ILE A 430 -7.17 14.96 1.08
N THR A 431 -6.69 16.04 0.45
CA THR A 431 -5.85 15.92 -0.75
C THR A 431 -4.58 15.12 -0.47
N GLN A 432 -3.93 15.31 0.69
CA GLN A 432 -2.79 14.51 1.11
C GLN A 432 -3.16 13.02 1.33
N GLN A 433 -4.33 12.74 1.93
CA GLN A 433 -4.84 11.37 2.06
C GLN A 433 -5.15 10.73 0.71
N LEU A 434 -5.71 11.48 -0.25
CA LEU A 434 -5.96 11.03 -1.62
C LEU A 434 -4.66 10.66 -2.35
N GLN A 435 -3.55 11.35 -2.06
CA GLN A 435 -2.24 10.98 -2.64
C GLN A 435 -1.75 9.61 -2.17
N ASN A 436 -2.08 9.20 -0.94
CA ASN A 436 -1.70 7.88 -0.42
C ASN A 436 -2.50 6.72 -1.04
N LEU A 437 -3.70 6.98 -1.60
CA LEU A 437 -4.51 5.95 -2.26
C LEU A 437 -3.80 5.33 -3.46
N ASP A 438 -3.07 6.14 -4.22
CA ASP A 438 -2.33 5.72 -5.42
C ASP A 438 -1.34 4.59 -5.16
N LYS A 439 -0.83 4.47 -3.93
CA LYS A 439 0.12 3.44 -3.53
C LYS A 439 -0.53 2.05 -3.43
N TYR A 440 -1.83 2.01 -3.12
CA TYR A 440 -2.54 0.80 -2.77
C TYR A 440 -3.64 0.42 -3.78
N VAL A 441 -4.19 1.39 -4.50
CA VAL A 441 -5.19 1.14 -5.56
C VAL A 441 -4.60 1.60 -6.88
N THR A 442 -4.17 0.66 -7.70
CA THR A 442 -3.44 0.94 -8.95
C THR A 442 -4.25 0.58 -10.17
N LEU A 443 -3.98 1.23 -11.30
CA LEU A 443 -4.57 0.90 -12.59
C LEU A 443 -4.04 -0.46 -13.06
N SER A 444 -4.93 -1.43 -13.25
CA SER A 444 -4.60 -2.77 -13.78
C SER A 444 -5.78 -3.26 -14.63
N PRO A 445 -5.74 -3.10 -15.96
CA PRO A 445 -6.80 -3.54 -16.85
C PRO A 445 -7.04 -5.06 -16.74
N GLY A 446 -8.30 -5.47 -16.55
CA GLY A 446 -8.67 -6.87 -16.34
C GLY A 446 -8.72 -7.29 -14.87
N SER A 447 -8.16 -6.49 -13.95
CA SER A 447 -8.23 -6.72 -12.51
C SER A 447 -9.39 -6.00 -11.84
N GLY A 448 -9.87 -6.57 -10.74
CA GLY A 448 -10.90 -5.97 -9.90
C GLY A 448 -10.80 -6.46 -8.46
N PHE A 449 -11.57 -5.82 -7.59
CA PHE A 449 -11.71 -6.26 -6.21
C PHE A 449 -13.05 -5.87 -5.60
N ILE A 450 -13.41 -6.54 -4.51
CA ILE A 450 -14.54 -6.23 -3.64
C ILE A 450 -14.01 -6.06 -2.22
N ALA A 451 -14.58 -5.13 -1.45
CA ALA A 451 -14.24 -4.84 -0.07
C ALA A 451 -15.53 -4.74 0.77
N ILE A 452 -15.61 -5.50 1.87
CA ILE A 452 -16.76 -5.55 2.77
C ILE A 452 -16.24 -5.45 4.20
N GLY A 453 -16.63 -4.42 4.94
CA GLY A 453 -16.18 -4.17 6.30
C GLY A 453 -17.30 -3.99 7.30
N ILE A 454 -17.03 -4.32 8.55
CA ILE A 454 -17.91 -4.13 9.69
C ILE A 454 -17.15 -3.44 10.82
N LYS A 455 -17.79 -2.44 11.42
CA LYS A 455 -17.33 -1.75 12.62
C LYS A 455 -18.26 -2.13 13.77
N PHE A 456 -17.69 -2.56 14.88
CA PHE A 456 -18.45 -2.99 16.03
C PHE A 456 -17.68 -2.72 17.31
N THR A 457 -18.38 -2.69 18.44
CA THR A 457 -17.77 -2.60 19.76
C THR A 457 -18.20 -3.78 20.62
N SER A 458 -17.29 -4.28 21.46
CA SER A 458 -17.57 -5.31 22.45
C SER A 458 -17.61 -4.68 23.83
N PHE A 459 -18.77 -4.75 24.48
CA PHE A 459 -19.10 -4.18 25.79
C PHE A 459 -18.82 -2.67 25.94
N LYS A 460 -18.67 -1.93 24.83
CA LYS A 460 -18.11 -0.56 24.79
C LYS A 460 -16.69 -0.44 25.37
N LEU A 461 -15.99 -1.58 25.50
CA LEU A 461 -14.62 -1.66 26.01
C LEU A 461 -13.62 -1.84 24.87
N VAL A 462 -14.00 -2.59 23.83
CA VAL A 462 -13.13 -2.90 22.68
C VAL A 462 -13.78 -2.39 21.41
N ASP A 463 -13.15 -1.42 20.77
CA ASP A 463 -13.56 -0.95 19.45
C ASP A 463 -12.87 -1.78 18.37
N CYS A 464 -13.66 -2.33 17.46
CA CYS A 464 -13.21 -3.26 16.43
C CYS A 464 -13.62 -2.79 15.02
N PHE A 465 -12.74 -3.03 14.06
CA PHE A 465 -13.03 -2.97 12.64
C PHE A 465 -12.48 -4.20 11.94
N ALA A 466 -13.28 -4.85 11.11
CA ALA A 466 -12.86 -5.97 10.27
C ALA A 466 -13.25 -5.71 8.82
N LEU A 467 -12.35 -6.00 7.87
CA LEU A 467 -12.49 -5.75 6.45
C LEU A 467 -12.08 -7.00 5.65
N LEU A 468 -13.03 -7.61 4.96
CA LEU A 468 -12.82 -8.65 3.97
C LEU A 468 -12.54 -7.99 2.62
N THR A 469 -11.51 -8.43 1.91
CA THR A 469 -11.22 -8.03 0.52
C THR A 469 -11.03 -9.26 -0.34
N ILE A 470 -11.52 -9.21 -1.57
CA ILE A 470 -11.36 -10.26 -2.59
C ILE A 470 -10.87 -9.58 -3.86
N ALA A 471 -9.66 -9.89 -4.31
CA ALA A 471 -9.08 -9.43 -5.57
C ALA A 471 -9.10 -10.56 -6.61
N PHE A 472 -9.36 -10.21 -7.87
CA PHE A 472 -9.44 -11.12 -9.01
C PHE A 472 -8.94 -10.44 -10.29
N GLY A 473 -8.56 -11.23 -11.31
CA GLY A 473 -7.99 -10.75 -12.57
C GLY A 473 -6.59 -11.32 -12.79
N GLU A 474 -5.55 -10.50 -12.60
CA GLU A 474 -4.16 -10.97 -12.65
C GLU A 474 -3.82 -11.98 -11.55
N ASP A 475 -4.28 -11.71 -10.31
CA ASP A 475 -4.12 -12.60 -9.16
C ASP A 475 -5.47 -12.82 -8.46
N PHE A 476 -5.66 -14.01 -7.90
CA PHE A 476 -6.74 -14.28 -6.95
C PHE A 476 -6.23 -14.24 -5.51
N GLU A 477 -6.70 -13.26 -4.74
CA GLU A 477 -6.29 -13.07 -3.35
C GLU A 477 -7.49 -12.71 -2.46
N ILE A 478 -7.60 -13.36 -1.29
CA ILE A 478 -8.59 -13.04 -0.26
C ILE A 478 -7.85 -12.57 0.98
N ASN A 479 -8.26 -11.43 1.55
CA ASN A 479 -7.71 -10.95 2.82
C ASN A 479 -8.81 -10.63 3.83
N LEU A 480 -8.57 -10.94 5.11
CA LEU A 480 -9.33 -10.43 6.25
C LEU A 480 -8.40 -9.55 7.09
N LEU A 481 -8.73 -8.27 7.18
CA LEU A 481 -7.96 -7.23 7.85
C LEU A 481 -8.70 -6.76 9.10
N GLY A 482 -8.04 -6.68 10.24
CA GLY A 482 -8.67 -6.33 11.51
C GLY A 482 -7.87 -5.36 12.35
N ILE A 483 -8.58 -4.48 13.06
CA ILE A 483 -8.05 -3.66 14.15
C ILE A 483 -8.98 -3.80 15.35
N ALA A 484 -8.41 -4.06 16.53
CA ALA A 484 -9.11 -4.06 17.80
C ALA A 484 -8.35 -3.17 18.79
N SER A 485 -9.02 -2.19 19.39
CA SER A 485 -8.43 -1.24 20.33
C SER A 485 -9.21 -1.14 21.63
N MET A 486 -8.49 -1.04 22.75
CA MET A 486 -9.05 -0.93 24.10
C MET A 486 -8.30 0.16 24.88
N LYS A 487 -9.03 0.94 25.68
CA LYS A 487 -8.49 1.88 26.68
C LYS A 487 -9.12 1.60 28.04
N LEU A 488 -8.31 1.47 29.08
CA LEU A 488 -8.76 1.20 30.45
C LEU A 488 -8.23 2.25 31.43
N PRO A 489 -9.08 2.88 32.27
CA PRO A 489 -10.55 2.85 32.17
C PRO A 489 -11.04 3.48 30.85
N PRO A 490 -12.26 3.13 30.37
CA PRO A 490 -12.83 3.73 29.17
C PRO A 490 -12.98 5.25 29.33
N LEU A 491 -12.81 5.99 28.23
CA LEU A 491 -13.09 7.43 28.21
C LEU A 491 -14.61 7.64 28.19
N VAL A 492 -15.14 8.39 29.16
CA VAL A 492 -16.55 8.81 29.19
C VAL A 492 -16.65 10.21 28.61
N GLU A 493 -17.30 10.36 27.45
CA GLU A 493 -17.56 11.66 26.84
C GLU A 493 -18.38 12.55 27.79
N GLY A 494 -17.87 13.74 28.12
CA GLY A 494 -18.53 14.72 28.99
C GLY A 494 -17.93 14.85 30.40
N GLU A 495 -17.04 13.95 30.84
CA GLU A 495 -16.39 14.00 32.16
C GLU A 495 -14.90 14.39 32.06
N ALA A 496 -14.60 15.48 31.34
CA ALA A 496 -13.23 15.93 31.05
C ALA A 496 -12.42 16.34 32.30
N GLU A 497 -13.08 16.71 33.41
CA GLU A 497 -12.40 17.18 34.64
C GLU A 497 -12.00 16.06 35.61
N LYS A 498 -12.44 14.81 35.40
CA LYS A 498 -12.17 13.65 36.28
C LYS A 498 -11.52 12.46 35.57
N THR A 499 -11.05 12.64 34.35
CA THR A 499 -10.53 11.52 33.56
C THR A 499 -9.17 11.07 34.10
N ILE A 500 -9.16 9.97 34.86
CA ILE A 500 -7.93 9.29 35.28
C ILE A 500 -7.16 8.89 34.01
N PRO A 501 -5.84 9.18 33.91
CA PRO A 501 -5.03 8.74 32.78
C PRO A 501 -5.20 7.22 32.55
N PRO A 502 -5.32 6.75 31.29
CA PRO A 502 -5.50 5.33 31.05
C PRO A 502 -4.34 4.53 31.65
N VAL A 503 -4.67 3.48 32.40
CA VAL A 503 -3.70 2.51 32.94
C VAL A 503 -3.31 1.48 31.88
N ALA A 504 -4.11 1.30 30.82
CA ALA A 504 -3.73 0.49 29.68
C ALA A 504 -4.34 1.04 28.39
N GLU A 505 -3.56 1.00 27.33
CA GLU A 505 -4.02 1.21 25.96
C GLU A 505 -3.46 0.06 25.14
N VAL A 506 -4.30 -0.70 24.47
CA VAL A 506 -3.87 -1.86 23.69
C VAL A 506 -4.55 -1.80 22.35
N THR A 507 -3.77 -1.80 21.27
CA THR A 507 -4.29 -1.90 19.92
C THR A 507 -3.62 -3.07 19.21
N MET A 508 -4.43 -4.01 18.74
CA MET A 508 -4.01 -5.20 18.01
C MET A 508 -4.45 -5.09 16.54
N LEU A 509 -3.52 -5.38 15.64
CA LEU A 509 -3.72 -5.50 14.21
C LEU A 509 -3.83 -6.99 13.85
N LEU A 510 -4.65 -7.33 12.86
CA LEU A 510 -4.85 -8.68 12.33
C LEU A 510 -4.82 -8.63 10.79
N ARG A 511 -4.14 -9.59 10.17
CA ARG A 511 -4.16 -9.81 8.71
C ARG A 511 -4.19 -11.31 8.43
N ALA A 512 -5.27 -11.82 7.87
CA ALA A 512 -5.31 -13.13 7.24
C ALA A 512 -5.31 -12.95 5.72
N ARG A 513 -4.56 -13.79 5.00
CA ARG A 513 -4.34 -13.74 3.56
C ARG A 513 -4.36 -15.15 2.98
N PHE A 514 -5.08 -15.31 1.89
CA PHE A 514 -5.05 -16.48 1.01
C PHE A 514 -4.64 -15.98 -0.38
N SER A 515 -3.51 -16.44 -0.90
CA SER A 515 -3.05 -16.12 -2.26
C SER A 515 -2.90 -17.41 -3.05
N LEU A 516 -3.64 -17.51 -4.16
CA LEU A 516 -3.60 -18.68 -5.03
C LEU A 516 -2.28 -18.75 -5.82
N ASN A 517 -1.84 -17.62 -6.38
CA ASN A 517 -0.64 -17.55 -7.22
C ASN A 517 0.65 -17.78 -6.41
N GLU A 518 0.70 -17.35 -5.15
CA GLU A 518 1.83 -17.63 -4.26
C GLU A 518 1.73 -18.98 -3.54
N GLY A 519 0.58 -19.65 -3.62
CA GLY A 519 0.37 -20.92 -2.93
C GLY A 519 0.42 -20.82 -1.40
N VAL A 520 -0.08 -19.74 -0.79
CA VAL A 520 0.12 -19.46 0.66
C VAL A 520 -1.16 -19.06 1.40
N ILE A 521 -1.29 -19.57 2.63
CA ILE A 521 -2.21 -19.08 3.66
C ILE A 521 -1.38 -18.46 4.77
N ALA A 522 -1.62 -17.20 5.09
CA ALA A 522 -0.90 -16.45 6.11
C ALA A 522 -1.88 -15.76 7.08
N VAL A 523 -1.67 -15.89 8.38
CA VAL A 523 -2.42 -15.20 9.43
C VAL A 523 -1.42 -14.52 10.37
N GLU A 524 -1.46 -13.20 10.42
CA GLU A 524 -0.57 -12.36 11.23
C GLU A 524 -1.41 -11.58 12.25
N ALA A 525 -0.91 -11.43 13.48
CA ALA A 525 -1.42 -10.46 14.43
C ALA A 525 -0.26 -9.70 15.08
N GLN A 526 -0.45 -8.41 15.40
CA GLN A 526 0.62 -7.59 15.96
C GLN A 526 0.08 -6.48 16.86
N LEU A 527 0.73 -6.24 18.00
CA LEU A 527 0.48 -5.06 18.83
C LEU A 527 1.05 -3.79 18.18
N SER A 528 0.27 -2.72 18.18
CA SER A 528 0.75 -1.40 17.74
C SER A 528 1.77 -0.82 18.73
N ASN A 529 2.62 0.08 18.24
CA ASN A 529 3.63 0.78 19.05
C ASN A 529 3.03 1.68 20.14
N ASP A 530 1.74 2.00 20.04
CA ASP A 530 1.01 2.81 21.03
C ASP A 530 0.47 1.99 22.20
N SER A 531 0.68 0.67 22.18
CA SER A 531 0.21 -0.20 23.25
C SER A 531 1.09 -0.09 24.50
N TYR A 532 0.50 0.13 25.67
CA TYR A 532 1.17 0.21 26.96
C TYR A 532 0.30 -0.30 28.11
N ILE A 533 0.93 -0.63 29.23
CA ILE A 533 0.26 -1.02 30.48
C ILE A 533 0.95 -0.34 31.68
N LEU A 534 0.19 0.05 32.70
CA LEU A 534 0.58 0.78 33.91
C LEU A 534 1.14 2.20 33.67
N SER A 535 1.93 2.42 32.61
CA SER A 535 2.56 3.68 32.26
C SER A 535 2.83 3.74 30.76
N LYS A 536 2.76 4.93 30.15
CA LYS A 536 3.17 5.17 28.75
C LYS A 536 4.65 4.83 28.49
N ASN A 537 5.45 4.74 29.55
CA ASN A 537 6.85 4.33 29.49
C ASN A 537 7.04 2.81 29.53
N CYS A 538 5.98 2.02 29.80
CA CYS A 538 5.96 0.56 29.77
C CYS A 538 5.25 0.11 28.48
N ARG A 539 5.99 0.16 27.37
CA ARG A 539 5.49 -0.14 26.03
C ARG A 539 5.42 -1.64 25.83
N LEU A 540 4.29 -2.11 25.31
CA LEU A 540 4.09 -3.51 24.95
C LEU A 540 4.57 -3.76 23.52
N THR A 541 5.09 -4.97 23.30
CA THR A 541 5.43 -5.47 21.96
C THR A 541 4.95 -6.91 21.83
N GLY A 542 4.68 -7.34 20.60
CA GLY A 542 4.19 -8.69 20.37
C GLY A 542 3.65 -8.89 18.98
N GLY A 543 3.98 -10.05 18.41
CA GLY A 543 3.37 -10.54 17.18
C GLY A 543 3.07 -12.03 17.24
N PHE A 544 2.15 -12.43 16.39
CA PHE A 544 1.77 -13.80 16.07
C PHE A 544 1.83 -13.97 14.55
N ALA A 545 2.26 -15.14 14.09
CA ALA A 545 2.11 -15.53 12.70
C ALA A 545 1.84 -17.03 12.56
N PHE A 546 0.95 -17.38 11.63
CA PHE A 546 0.75 -18.71 11.09
C PHE A 546 0.89 -18.65 9.57
N TYR A 547 1.79 -19.42 9.00
CA TYR A 547 1.96 -19.54 7.55
C TYR A 547 1.94 -21.02 7.17
N THR A 548 1.29 -21.35 6.05
CA THR A 548 1.40 -22.64 5.38
C THR A 548 1.46 -22.42 3.88
N TRP A 549 2.35 -23.13 3.21
CA TRP A 549 2.51 -23.09 1.75
C TRP A 549 1.94 -24.38 1.16
N PHE A 550 0.90 -24.26 0.36
CA PHE A 550 0.22 -25.37 -0.28
C PHE A 550 0.66 -25.59 -1.74
N ASP A 551 1.34 -24.61 -2.35
CA ASP A 551 1.91 -24.70 -3.70
C ASP A 551 3.23 -23.89 -3.79
N GLY A 552 3.92 -23.98 -4.92
CA GLY A 552 5.17 -23.29 -5.19
C GLY A 552 6.40 -23.96 -4.54
N PRO A 553 7.56 -23.27 -4.51
CA PRO A 553 8.84 -23.87 -4.11
C PRO A 553 8.94 -24.21 -2.61
N ASN A 554 7.98 -23.80 -1.79
CA ASN A 554 7.95 -24.08 -0.35
C ASN A 554 6.76 -24.98 0.04
N ALA A 555 6.09 -25.61 -0.95
CA ALA A 555 4.89 -26.42 -0.72
C ALA A 555 5.15 -27.52 0.32
N GLY A 556 4.30 -27.59 1.34
CA GLY A 556 4.42 -28.51 2.48
C GLY A 556 5.13 -27.94 3.71
N ASP A 557 5.74 -26.76 3.63
CA ASP A 557 6.30 -26.05 4.79
C ASP A 557 5.18 -25.32 5.58
N PHE A 558 5.40 -25.13 6.86
CA PHE A 558 4.53 -24.33 7.73
C PHE A 558 5.29 -23.77 8.92
N VAL A 559 4.73 -22.71 9.51
CA VAL A 559 5.23 -22.14 10.76
C VAL A 559 4.10 -21.52 11.57
N ILE A 560 4.10 -21.78 12.87
CA ILE A 560 3.29 -21.07 13.88
C ILE A 560 4.26 -20.41 14.84
N THR A 561 4.18 -19.11 15.04
CA THR A 561 5.08 -18.41 15.96
C THR A 561 4.36 -17.30 16.73
N LEU A 562 4.69 -17.18 18.01
CA LEU A 562 4.39 -16.03 18.85
C LEU A 562 5.71 -15.43 19.27
N GLY A 563 5.93 -14.14 19.06
CA GLY A 563 7.20 -13.55 19.48
C GLY A 563 8.41 -13.95 18.63
N GLY A 564 8.23 -14.60 17.48
CA GLY A 564 9.34 -15.01 16.62
C GLY A 564 10.06 -16.29 17.09
N TYR A 565 11.35 -16.39 16.78
CA TYR A 565 12.09 -17.65 16.79
C TYR A 565 13.16 -17.71 17.87
N HIS A 566 13.74 -18.89 18.09
CA HIS A 566 14.92 -19.04 18.93
C HIS A 566 16.07 -18.11 18.45
N PRO A 567 16.81 -17.42 19.32
CA PRO A 567 17.87 -16.48 18.91
C PRO A 567 18.93 -17.08 17.98
N SER A 568 19.32 -18.34 18.23
CA SER A 568 20.25 -19.10 17.38
C SER A 568 19.63 -19.74 16.13
N PHE A 569 18.32 -19.57 15.89
CA PHE A 569 17.65 -20.13 14.71
C PHE A 569 17.90 -19.27 13.48
N LYS A 570 18.43 -19.88 12.43
CA LYS A 570 18.62 -19.30 11.11
C LYS A 570 17.28 -19.32 10.39
N LYS A 571 16.47 -18.29 10.67
CA LYS A 571 15.16 -18.11 10.07
C LYS A 571 15.26 -18.15 8.54
N PRO A 572 14.52 -19.04 7.86
CA PRO A 572 14.48 -19.06 6.40
C PRO A 572 13.80 -17.81 5.82
N ALA A 573 14.09 -17.52 4.55
CA ALA A 573 13.73 -16.25 3.92
C ALA A 573 12.21 -16.03 3.79
N HIS A 574 11.44 -17.10 3.50
CA HIS A 574 9.99 -17.05 3.36
C HIS A 574 9.24 -16.95 4.70
N TYR A 575 9.89 -17.21 5.83
CA TYR A 575 9.25 -17.11 7.14
C TYR A 575 9.06 -15.64 7.58
N PRO A 576 7.93 -15.31 8.22
CA PRO A 576 7.60 -13.94 8.61
C PRO A 576 8.55 -13.40 9.68
N ASN A 577 8.71 -12.08 9.71
CA ASN A 577 9.36 -11.36 10.81
C ASN A 577 8.32 -11.03 11.87
N VAL A 578 8.46 -11.60 13.06
CA VAL A 578 7.47 -11.47 14.14
C VAL A 578 8.10 -10.82 15.36
N PRO A 579 7.61 -9.65 15.82
CA PRO A 579 8.14 -8.98 17.01
C PRO A 579 7.99 -9.85 18.27
N ARG A 580 8.99 -9.79 19.17
CA ARG A 580 8.98 -10.46 20.48
C ARG A 580 7.70 -10.13 21.24
N LEU A 581 7.10 -11.12 21.89
CA LEU A 581 6.07 -10.84 22.91
C LEU A 581 6.78 -10.27 24.13
N GLY A 582 6.36 -9.12 24.66
CA GLY A 582 7.13 -8.51 25.73
C GLY A 582 6.74 -7.10 26.10
N PHE A 583 7.60 -6.49 26.92
CA PHE A 583 7.50 -5.10 27.35
C PHE A 583 8.88 -4.45 27.43
N ASN A 584 8.90 -3.13 27.25
CA ASN A 584 10.03 -2.28 27.54
C ASN A 584 9.57 -1.15 28.47
N TRP A 585 10.14 -1.08 29.68
CA TRP A 585 9.70 -0.17 30.73
C TRP A 585 10.85 0.67 31.27
N GLN A 586 10.83 1.97 30.97
CA GLN A 586 11.61 2.94 31.73
C GLN A 586 10.85 3.29 33.02
N VAL A 587 11.29 2.73 34.15
CA VAL A 587 10.61 2.91 35.44
C VAL A 587 10.84 4.32 35.97
N ASP A 588 12.09 4.77 35.96
CA ASP A 588 12.54 6.12 36.32
C ASP A 588 13.86 6.46 35.59
N SER A 589 14.56 7.53 35.96
CA SER A 589 15.83 7.93 35.30
C SER A 589 17.00 6.97 35.54
N CYS A 590 16.89 6.06 36.50
CA CYS A 590 17.95 5.15 36.93
C CYS A 590 17.66 3.69 36.57
N LEU A 591 16.40 3.27 36.44
CA LEU A 591 16.00 1.87 36.25
C LEU A 591 15.20 1.65 34.96
N SER A 592 15.63 0.67 34.16
CA SER A 592 14.90 0.17 32.99
C SER A 592 14.73 -1.36 33.06
N LEU A 593 13.55 -1.85 32.72
CA LEU A 593 13.20 -3.27 32.67
C LEU A 593 12.78 -3.65 31.25
N LYS A 594 13.21 -4.82 30.78
CA LYS A 594 12.82 -5.35 29.47
C LYS A 594 12.54 -6.85 29.58
N GLY A 595 11.35 -7.27 29.14
CA GLY A 595 10.97 -8.67 29.07
C GLY A 595 10.63 -9.06 27.64
N GLU A 596 11.13 -10.20 27.18
CA GLU A 596 10.85 -10.76 25.87
C GLU A 596 10.57 -12.26 26.00
N MET A 597 9.62 -12.77 25.23
CA MET A 597 9.32 -14.19 25.11
C MET A 597 8.98 -14.55 23.67
N TYR A 598 9.13 -15.83 23.35
CA TYR A 598 8.79 -16.38 22.05
C TYR A 598 8.40 -17.85 22.12
N PHE A 599 7.67 -18.26 21.09
CA PHE A 599 7.26 -19.61 20.77
C PHE A 599 7.36 -19.75 19.24
N ALA A 600 7.90 -20.85 18.75
CA ALA A 600 7.87 -21.20 17.34
C ALA A 600 7.69 -22.72 17.18
N LEU A 601 6.71 -23.11 16.37
CA LEU A 601 6.49 -24.46 15.90
C LEU A 601 6.70 -24.47 14.39
N CYS A 602 7.65 -25.28 13.94
CA CYS A 602 7.96 -25.48 12.52
C CYS A 602 8.17 -26.97 12.24
N SER A 603 8.41 -27.34 10.99
CA SER A 603 8.63 -28.73 10.58
C SER A 603 9.73 -29.47 11.35
N HIS A 604 10.73 -28.74 11.86
CA HIS A 604 11.90 -29.31 12.51
C HIS A 604 11.76 -29.50 14.02
N ALA A 605 11.18 -28.52 14.72
CA ALA A 605 11.11 -28.52 16.18
C ALA A 605 10.10 -27.50 16.71
N LEU A 606 9.75 -27.68 17.98
CA LEU A 606 9.10 -26.68 18.81
C LEU A 606 10.17 -25.94 19.62
N MET A 607 10.11 -24.61 19.61
CA MET A 607 11.04 -23.73 20.28
C MET A 607 10.27 -22.80 21.22
N VAL A 608 10.74 -22.65 22.45
CA VAL A 608 10.17 -21.71 23.41
C VAL A 608 11.30 -21.01 24.11
N GLY A 609 11.11 -19.75 24.48
CA GLY A 609 12.07 -19.13 25.36
C GLY A 609 11.74 -17.69 25.67
N GLY A 610 12.61 -17.08 26.45
CA GLY A 610 12.46 -15.70 26.86
C GLY A 610 13.69 -15.16 27.52
N LYS A 611 13.65 -13.86 27.75
CA LYS A 611 14.73 -13.05 28.25
C LYS A 611 14.15 -11.93 29.11
N LEU A 612 14.70 -11.77 30.31
CA LEU A 612 14.40 -10.69 31.23
C LEU A 612 15.68 -9.92 31.51
N GLU A 613 15.67 -8.62 31.26
CA GLU A 613 16.77 -7.69 31.53
C GLU A 613 16.33 -6.61 32.51
N ALA A 614 17.23 -6.24 33.41
CA ALA A 614 17.12 -5.07 34.24
C ALA A 614 18.45 -4.30 34.22
N SER A 615 18.39 -3.01 33.93
CA SER A 615 19.56 -2.11 33.95
C SER A 615 19.32 -1.00 34.96
N PHE A 616 20.26 -0.82 35.88
CA PHE A 616 20.24 0.21 36.90
C PHE A 616 21.49 1.07 36.83
N ARG A 617 21.34 2.40 36.87
CA ARG A 617 22.46 3.33 36.97
C ARG A 617 22.09 4.58 37.75
N SER A 618 22.86 4.87 38.80
CA SER A 618 22.73 6.10 39.59
C SER A 618 24.13 6.69 39.81
N GLY A 619 24.48 7.72 39.04
CA GLY A 619 25.83 8.30 39.03
C GLY A 619 26.89 7.28 38.60
N SER A 620 27.87 7.02 39.49
CA SER A 620 28.91 6.02 39.28
C SER A 620 28.46 4.59 39.62
N LEU A 621 27.38 4.40 40.39
CA LEU A 621 26.84 3.09 40.72
C LEU A 621 26.05 2.52 39.53
N TRP A 622 26.32 1.28 39.15
CA TRP A 622 25.61 0.60 38.08
C TRP A 622 25.44 -0.89 38.36
N ALA A 623 24.34 -1.46 37.87
CA ALA A 623 24.07 -2.89 37.90
C ALA A 623 23.31 -3.32 36.63
N TYR A 624 23.59 -4.53 36.16
CA TYR A 624 22.95 -5.15 35.01
C TYR A 624 22.63 -6.61 35.35
N PHE A 625 21.38 -7.00 35.13
CA PHE A 625 20.85 -8.34 35.30
C PHE A 625 20.29 -8.82 33.97
N VAL A 626 20.61 -10.05 33.61
CA VAL A 626 19.97 -10.75 32.50
C VAL A 626 19.69 -12.20 32.88
N ALA A 627 18.45 -12.63 32.67
CA ALA A 627 18.03 -14.01 32.79
C ALA A 627 17.38 -14.47 31.47
N GLU A 628 17.87 -15.56 30.90
CA GLU A 628 17.41 -16.11 29.64
C GLU A 628 17.11 -17.60 29.80
N ALA A 629 16.07 -18.09 29.13
CA ALA A 629 15.73 -19.50 29.11
C ALA A 629 15.28 -19.89 27.69
N HIS A 630 15.90 -20.92 27.12
CA HIS A 630 15.68 -21.35 25.76
C HIS A 630 15.47 -22.87 25.69
N PHE A 631 14.39 -23.28 25.04
CA PHE A 631 13.90 -24.64 24.97
C PHE A 631 13.86 -25.04 23.50
N LEU A 632 14.38 -26.23 23.21
CA LEU A 632 14.26 -26.90 21.92
C LEU A 632 13.64 -28.27 22.18
N ILE A 633 12.48 -28.52 21.60
CA ILE A 633 11.69 -29.74 21.78
C ILE A 633 11.46 -30.38 20.42
N SER A 634 11.68 -31.69 20.37
CA SER A 634 11.74 -32.48 19.15
C SER A 634 10.49 -33.34 19.01
N TRP A 635 10.13 -33.66 17.77
CA TRP A 635 9.11 -34.69 17.49
C TRP A 635 9.56 -36.07 17.99
N LYS A 636 8.62 -37.02 18.10
CA LYS A 636 8.89 -38.34 18.67
C LYS A 636 9.99 -39.11 17.89
N PRO A 637 10.95 -39.77 18.57
CA PRO A 637 11.10 -39.94 20.02
C PRO A 637 11.40 -38.63 20.74
N TYR A 638 10.58 -38.32 21.75
CA TYR A 638 10.57 -37.01 22.38
C TYR A 638 11.92 -36.73 23.04
N PHE A 639 12.53 -35.62 22.65
CA PHE A 639 13.74 -35.08 23.26
C PHE A 639 13.58 -33.58 23.44
N TYR A 640 13.87 -33.09 24.63
CA TYR A 640 13.93 -31.66 24.90
C TYR A 640 15.31 -31.26 25.43
N SER A 641 15.76 -30.07 25.05
CA SER A 641 16.97 -29.44 25.57
C SER A 641 16.61 -28.03 26.06
N ILE A 642 16.93 -27.74 27.32
CA ILE A 642 16.64 -26.47 27.97
C ILE A 642 17.96 -25.84 28.39
N GLN A 643 18.18 -24.60 27.99
CA GLN A 643 19.33 -23.79 28.38
C GLN A 643 18.82 -22.60 29.18
N ILE A 644 19.23 -22.49 30.44
CA ILE A 644 18.91 -21.36 31.30
C ILE A 644 20.23 -20.65 31.64
N GLN A 645 20.26 -19.34 31.49
CA GLN A 645 21.41 -18.51 31.85
C GLN A 645 20.95 -17.34 32.70
N VAL A 646 21.63 -17.12 33.82
CA VAL A 646 21.48 -15.90 34.63
C VAL A 646 22.84 -15.26 34.76
N ARG A 647 22.93 -13.96 34.49
CA ARG A 647 24.15 -13.16 34.64
C ARG A 647 23.83 -11.87 35.38
N ILE A 648 24.61 -11.59 36.41
CA ILE A 648 24.56 -10.37 37.21
C ILE A 648 25.93 -9.71 37.14
N GLN A 649 25.93 -8.42 36.84
CA GLN A 649 27.10 -7.55 36.83
C GLN A 649 26.80 -6.29 37.63
N ALA A 650 27.72 -5.86 38.49
CA ALA A 650 27.59 -4.61 39.21
C ALA A 650 28.96 -3.97 39.48
N GLY A 651 28.98 -2.65 39.63
CA GLY A 651 30.20 -1.88 39.90
C GLY A 651 29.94 -0.43 40.33
N VAL A 652 31.03 0.25 40.71
CA VAL A 652 31.06 1.67 41.09
C VAL A 652 32.18 2.38 40.32
N GLY A 653 31.83 3.21 39.34
CA GLY A 653 32.78 3.89 38.47
C GLY A 653 33.64 2.88 37.69
N ILE A 654 34.95 2.97 37.85
CA ILE A 654 35.93 2.01 37.28
C ILE A 654 36.14 0.76 38.16
N LEU A 655 35.59 0.72 39.38
CA LEU A 655 35.72 -0.42 40.30
C LEU A 655 34.60 -1.44 40.00
N GLY A 656 34.95 -2.53 39.33
CA GLY A 656 34.03 -3.59 38.88
C GLY A 656 34.36 -4.05 37.45
N PRO A 657 33.55 -4.95 36.83
CA PRO A 657 32.39 -5.63 37.40
C PRO A 657 32.74 -6.80 38.33
N VAL A 658 31.96 -6.93 39.42
CA VAL A 658 31.77 -8.24 40.06
C VAL A 658 30.78 -9.03 39.19
N ASN A 659 31.17 -10.23 38.76
CA ASN A 659 30.38 -11.08 37.88
C ASN A 659 29.89 -12.32 38.63
N LEU A 660 28.58 -12.52 38.62
CA LEU A 660 27.95 -13.78 39.02
C LEU A 660 27.20 -14.34 37.81
N GLY A 661 27.52 -15.58 37.42
CA GLY A 661 26.87 -16.26 36.31
C GLY A 661 26.47 -17.67 36.70
N VAL A 662 25.25 -18.06 36.34
CA VAL A 662 24.78 -19.45 36.43
C VAL A 662 24.33 -19.87 35.05
N GLN A 663 24.79 -21.03 34.58
CA GLN A 663 24.31 -21.64 33.35
C GLN A 663 23.82 -23.05 33.68
N LEU A 664 22.61 -23.36 33.29
CA LEU A 664 21.96 -24.65 33.50
C LEU A 664 21.59 -25.23 32.13
N GLN A 665 21.94 -26.48 31.92
CA GLN A 665 21.58 -27.25 30.74
C GLN A 665 20.80 -28.49 31.19
N ILE A 666 19.55 -28.63 30.76
CA ILE A 666 18.67 -29.75 31.09
C ILE A 666 18.32 -30.48 29.80
N TRP A 667 18.17 -31.80 29.87
CA TRP A 667 17.61 -32.63 28.82
C TRP A 667 16.57 -33.61 29.37
N GLY A 668 15.80 -34.21 28.45
CA GLY A 668 14.90 -35.34 28.75
C GLY A 668 14.62 -36.19 27.51
N PRO A 669 13.81 -37.26 27.65
CA PRO A 669 12.57 -37.29 28.43
C PRO A 669 12.74 -37.49 29.94
N GLU A 670 13.64 -38.35 30.39
CA GLU A 670 14.01 -38.48 31.80
C GLU A 670 14.86 -37.28 32.22
N PHE A 671 14.47 -36.64 33.32
CA PHE A 671 15.06 -35.37 33.74
C PHE A 671 16.54 -35.53 34.14
N GLY A 672 17.43 -34.90 33.39
CA GLY A 672 18.87 -34.85 33.66
C GLY A 672 19.49 -33.53 33.23
N GLY A 673 20.64 -33.16 33.80
CA GLY A 673 21.27 -31.89 33.45
C GLY A 673 22.62 -31.61 34.09
N ILE A 674 23.17 -30.43 33.75
CA ILE A 674 24.43 -29.90 34.28
C ILE A 674 24.23 -28.42 34.67
N VAL A 675 24.63 -28.07 35.88
CA VAL A 675 24.78 -26.67 36.36
C VAL A 675 26.25 -26.26 36.26
N ARG A 676 26.52 -25.08 35.72
CA ARG A 676 27.82 -24.41 35.72
C ARG A 676 27.69 -23.08 36.46
N LEU A 677 28.35 -22.97 37.61
CA LEU A 677 28.42 -21.76 38.42
C LEU A 677 29.73 -21.03 38.10
N LYS A 678 29.67 -19.74 37.78
CA LYS A 678 30.83 -18.86 37.61
C LYS A 678 30.73 -17.69 38.59
N ILE A 679 31.60 -17.68 39.59
CA ILE A 679 31.72 -16.60 40.58
C ILE A 679 33.09 -15.97 40.39
N VAL A 680 33.14 -14.75 39.85
CA VAL A 680 34.39 -14.05 39.50
C VAL A 680 35.27 -14.91 38.56
N PHE A 681 36.31 -15.59 39.08
CA PHE A 681 37.22 -16.49 38.34
C PHE A 681 37.01 -17.98 38.62
N VAL A 682 36.19 -18.38 39.61
CA VAL A 682 35.95 -19.78 39.96
C VAL A 682 34.81 -20.36 39.10
N LYS A 683 35.02 -21.55 38.53
CA LYS A 683 34.01 -22.31 37.79
C LYS A 683 33.73 -23.63 38.49
N VAL A 684 32.48 -23.89 38.85
CA VAL A 684 32.03 -25.17 39.44
C VAL A 684 31.02 -25.82 38.48
N VAL A 685 31.18 -27.11 38.21
CA VAL A 685 30.27 -27.90 37.36
C VAL A 685 29.65 -29.01 38.21
N ILE A 686 28.32 -29.12 38.18
CA ILE A 686 27.55 -30.12 38.96
C ILE A 686 26.62 -30.84 37.98
N GLU A 687 26.71 -32.16 37.91
CA GLU A 687 25.80 -33.02 37.16
C GLU A 687 24.67 -33.52 38.06
N PHE A 688 23.44 -33.66 37.54
CA PHE A 688 22.27 -34.12 38.31
C PHE A 688 21.26 -34.85 37.42
N GLY A 689 20.41 -35.67 38.04
CA GLY A 689 19.36 -36.43 37.33
C GLY A 689 19.94 -37.50 36.38
N ASP A 690 19.11 -37.99 35.46
CA ASP A 690 19.47 -39.10 34.58
C ASP A 690 20.46 -38.67 33.48
N GLN A 691 21.65 -39.26 33.52
CA GLN A 691 22.70 -39.04 32.52
C GLN A 691 22.59 -40.03 31.34
N SER A 692 21.80 -41.10 31.47
CA SER A 692 21.65 -42.14 30.44
C SER A 692 20.71 -41.73 29.31
N SER A 693 19.64 -40.97 29.59
CA SER A 693 18.69 -40.43 28.61
C SER A 693 19.17 -39.17 27.88
N ARG A 694 20.49 -38.95 27.85
CA ARG A 694 21.09 -37.82 27.11
C ARG A 694 20.88 -37.94 25.59
N PHE A 695 20.62 -39.14 25.09
CA PHE A 695 20.33 -39.43 23.69
C PHE A 695 19.03 -40.25 23.59
N PRO A 696 18.07 -39.87 22.73
CA PRO A 696 16.81 -40.60 22.59
C PRO A 696 16.98 -41.96 21.91
N SER A 697 16.25 -42.98 22.37
CA SER A 697 16.20 -44.30 21.73
C SER A 697 15.28 -44.30 20.50
N PRO A 698 15.63 -45.03 19.41
CA PRO A 698 14.74 -45.21 18.26
C PRO A 698 13.40 -45.86 18.62
N ILE A 699 12.33 -45.53 17.87
CA ILE A 699 11.01 -46.16 18.02
C ILE A 699 10.81 -47.31 17.04
N ASN A 700 9.95 -48.29 17.38
CA ASN A 700 9.59 -49.38 16.48
C ASN A 700 8.51 -48.98 15.44
N TRP A 701 8.31 -49.82 14.41
CA TRP A 701 7.35 -49.59 13.33
C TRP A 701 5.92 -49.37 13.82
N LYS A 702 5.44 -50.21 14.75
CA LYS A 702 4.09 -50.08 15.31
C LYS A 702 3.86 -48.69 15.90
N THR A 703 4.81 -48.23 16.72
CA THR A 703 4.76 -46.90 17.34
C THR A 703 4.84 -45.79 16.29
N PHE A 704 5.69 -45.94 15.27
CA PHE A 704 5.81 -44.98 14.18
C PHE A 704 4.51 -44.87 13.38
N ARG A 705 3.92 -46.01 12.99
CA ARG A 705 2.67 -46.12 12.24
C ARG A 705 1.50 -45.46 12.97
N GLU A 706 1.36 -45.73 14.27
CA GLU A 706 0.30 -45.17 15.12
C GLU A 706 0.52 -43.67 15.41
N SER A 707 1.77 -43.20 15.44
CA SER A 707 2.08 -41.80 15.79
C SER A 707 2.05 -40.85 14.59
N PHE A 708 2.37 -41.31 13.38
CA PHE A 708 2.71 -40.42 12.27
C PHE A 708 2.02 -40.71 10.93
N LEU A 709 1.41 -41.87 10.73
CA LEU A 709 0.81 -42.25 9.44
C LEU A 709 -0.72 -42.26 9.50
N PRO A 710 -1.43 -41.81 8.45
CA PRO A 710 -2.90 -41.82 8.38
C PRO A 710 -3.43 -43.25 8.21
N SER A 711 -4.73 -43.49 8.07
CA SER A 711 -5.24 -44.87 7.87
C SER A 711 -4.72 -45.51 6.58
N ASP A 712 -4.75 -46.84 6.45
CA ASP A 712 -4.14 -47.55 5.30
C ASP A 712 -4.71 -47.08 3.95
N GLN A 713 -5.99 -46.71 3.91
CA GLN A 713 -6.68 -46.22 2.72
C GLN A 713 -6.24 -44.80 2.30
N GLU A 714 -5.58 -44.07 3.19
CA GLU A 714 -5.14 -42.69 2.97
C GLU A 714 -3.62 -42.58 2.72
N ILE A 715 -2.88 -43.68 2.87
CA ILE A 715 -1.43 -43.69 2.63
C ILE A 715 -1.14 -43.39 1.16
N CYS A 716 -1.86 -44.05 0.25
CA CYS A 716 -1.74 -43.85 -1.19
C CYS A 716 -3.05 -43.29 -1.75
N THR A 717 -2.96 -42.16 -2.45
CA THR A 717 -4.13 -41.50 -3.04
C THR A 717 -3.94 -41.27 -4.53
N ILE A 718 -5.05 -41.17 -5.25
CA ILE A 718 -5.10 -40.96 -6.69
C ILE A 718 -5.98 -39.74 -6.97
N ALA A 719 -5.49 -38.82 -7.78
CA ALA A 719 -6.24 -37.63 -8.16
C ALA A 719 -6.10 -37.33 -9.66
N VAL A 720 -7.21 -36.99 -10.32
CA VAL A 720 -7.17 -36.38 -11.66
C VAL A 720 -6.82 -34.90 -11.47
N THR A 721 -5.64 -34.49 -11.92
CA THR A 721 -5.14 -33.13 -11.70
C THR A 721 -5.35 -32.23 -12.92
N GLN A 722 -5.50 -32.81 -14.12
CA GLN A 722 -5.86 -32.09 -15.34
C GLN A 722 -6.84 -32.90 -16.19
N GLY A 723 -7.62 -32.18 -17.00
CA GLY A 723 -8.59 -32.77 -17.91
C GLY A 723 -9.87 -33.28 -17.24
N LEU A 724 -10.15 -33.00 -15.96
CA LEU A 724 -11.42 -33.40 -15.34
C LEU A 724 -12.59 -32.59 -15.93
N ALA A 725 -13.48 -33.25 -16.67
CA ALA A 725 -14.66 -32.62 -17.25
C ALA A 725 -15.90 -32.76 -16.35
N ARG A 726 -16.05 -33.94 -15.72
CA ARG A 726 -17.18 -34.22 -14.82
C ARG A 726 -16.82 -35.32 -13.83
N GLN A 727 -17.39 -35.24 -12.62
CA GLN A 727 -17.37 -36.33 -11.66
C GLN A 727 -18.82 -36.79 -11.43
N LEU A 728 -19.05 -38.10 -11.53
CA LEU A 728 -20.31 -38.76 -11.25
C LEU A 728 -20.15 -39.70 -10.06
N SER A 729 -21.25 -39.98 -9.35
CA SER A 729 -21.27 -40.99 -8.29
C SER A 729 -21.91 -42.27 -8.84
N GLN A 730 -21.23 -43.40 -8.70
CA GLN A 730 -21.80 -44.71 -8.98
C GLN A 730 -22.72 -45.16 -7.83
N ALA A 731 -23.53 -46.19 -8.07
CA ALA A 731 -24.52 -46.69 -7.10
C ALA A 731 -23.89 -47.24 -5.80
N ASP A 732 -22.62 -47.63 -5.85
CA ASP A 732 -21.81 -48.09 -4.72
C ASP A 732 -21.06 -46.95 -4.01
N GLY A 733 -21.21 -45.70 -4.47
CA GLY A 733 -20.51 -44.53 -3.95
C GLY A 733 -19.14 -44.27 -4.60
N THR A 734 -18.69 -45.12 -5.52
CA THR A 734 -17.39 -44.95 -6.21
C THR A 734 -17.46 -43.76 -7.17
N PRO A 735 -16.49 -42.83 -7.15
CA PRO A 735 -16.47 -41.72 -8.11
C PRO A 735 -16.11 -42.22 -9.51
N LEU A 736 -16.91 -41.84 -10.51
CA LEU A 736 -16.64 -42.02 -11.92
C LEU A 736 -16.19 -40.67 -12.51
N PHE A 737 -14.93 -40.60 -12.92
CA PHE A 737 -14.36 -39.39 -13.52
C PHE A 737 -14.49 -39.44 -15.05
N ILE A 738 -15.14 -38.44 -15.63
CA ILE A 738 -15.15 -38.19 -17.07
C ILE A 738 -14.05 -37.17 -17.36
N VAL A 739 -13.09 -37.56 -18.19
CA VAL A 739 -11.88 -36.79 -18.45
C VAL A 739 -11.71 -36.46 -19.93
N ASN A 740 -11.18 -35.28 -20.21
CA ASN A 740 -10.69 -34.86 -21.51
C ASN A 740 -9.32 -35.51 -21.77
N PRO A 741 -9.19 -36.42 -22.74
CA PRO A 741 -7.96 -37.18 -22.95
C PRO A 741 -6.79 -36.31 -23.45
N LEU A 742 -7.05 -35.12 -24.01
CA LEU A 742 -6.01 -34.21 -24.50
C LEU A 742 -5.19 -33.59 -23.35
N GLU A 743 -5.87 -33.27 -22.26
CA GLU A 743 -5.30 -32.62 -21.07
C GLU A 743 -5.20 -33.59 -19.89
N PHE A 744 -5.44 -34.89 -20.11
CA PHE A 744 -5.55 -35.84 -19.02
C PHE A 744 -4.23 -36.00 -18.27
N GLU A 745 -4.27 -35.73 -16.96
CA GLU A 745 -3.20 -36.06 -16.03
C GLU A 745 -3.78 -36.67 -14.75
N LEU A 746 -3.29 -37.85 -14.42
CA LEU A 746 -3.57 -38.54 -13.16
C LEU A 746 -2.32 -38.53 -12.30
N VAL A 747 -2.43 -38.26 -11.01
CA VAL A 747 -1.31 -38.27 -10.08
C VAL A 747 -1.59 -39.27 -8.97
N THR A 748 -0.67 -40.22 -8.79
CA THR A 748 -0.60 -41.03 -7.57
C THR A 748 0.25 -40.30 -6.55
N ASN A 749 -0.16 -40.35 -5.30
CA ASN A 749 0.52 -39.72 -4.16
C ASN A 749 0.69 -40.73 -3.06
N SER A 750 1.77 -40.64 -2.30
CA SER A 750 2.00 -41.38 -1.07
C SER A 750 2.45 -40.47 0.07
N VAL A 751 2.05 -40.81 1.30
CA VAL A 751 2.57 -40.22 2.54
C VAL A 751 3.95 -40.80 2.89
N ILE A 752 4.20 -42.04 2.46
CA ILE A 752 5.50 -42.69 2.62
C ILE A 752 6.32 -42.39 1.35
N PRO A 753 7.50 -41.78 1.47
CA PRO A 753 8.37 -41.57 0.33
C PRO A 753 8.78 -42.89 -0.32
N THR A 754 8.99 -42.86 -1.63
CA THR A 754 9.21 -44.03 -2.48
C THR A 754 10.67 -44.10 -2.92
N GLN A 755 11.33 -45.23 -2.71
CA GLN A 755 12.66 -45.46 -3.30
C GLN A 755 12.56 -46.04 -4.70
N LYS A 756 11.59 -46.94 -4.96
CA LYS A 756 11.39 -47.59 -6.26
C LYS A 756 9.92 -47.67 -6.64
N GLY A 757 9.60 -47.31 -7.88
CA GLY A 757 8.26 -47.49 -8.45
C GLY A 757 8.20 -48.67 -9.40
N TYR A 758 7.09 -49.41 -9.39
CA TYR A 758 6.86 -50.54 -10.29
C TYR A 758 5.52 -50.42 -11.01
N TYR A 759 5.52 -50.75 -12.30
CA TYR A 759 4.30 -51.02 -13.04
C TYR A 759 3.97 -52.51 -12.89
N HIS A 760 2.87 -52.81 -12.18
CA HIS A 760 2.42 -54.15 -11.83
C HIS A 760 3.29 -54.91 -10.79
N ASP A 761 2.65 -55.70 -9.92
CA ASP A 761 3.34 -56.38 -8.79
C ASP A 761 4.25 -57.54 -9.23
N ASN A 762 4.03 -58.14 -10.41
CA ASN A 762 4.72 -59.37 -10.84
C ASN A 762 5.74 -59.17 -11.98
N ASP A 763 5.81 -57.98 -12.59
CA ASP A 763 6.53 -57.78 -13.87
C ASP A 763 7.89 -57.06 -13.70
N ASN A 764 8.27 -56.68 -12.46
CA ASN A 764 9.51 -55.96 -12.12
C ASN A 764 9.81 -54.75 -13.03
N THR A 765 8.81 -54.19 -13.72
CA THR A 765 9.01 -53.07 -14.65
C THR A 765 9.16 -51.79 -13.86
N VAL A 766 10.40 -51.32 -13.73
CA VAL A 766 10.76 -50.12 -12.96
C VAL A 766 10.22 -48.87 -13.65
N LEU A 767 9.57 -48.01 -12.87
CA LEU A 767 9.12 -46.69 -13.30
C LEU A 767 10.26 -45.67 -13.23
N PRO A 768 10.30 -44.66 -14.13
CA PRO A 768 11.37 -43.67 -14.14
C PRO A 768 11.34 -42.79 -12.89
N ASP A 769 12.52 -42.55 -12.30
CA ASP A 769 12.77 -41.72 -11.12
C ASP A 769 13.73 -40.55 -11.38
N GLU A 770 14.08 -40.29 -12.65
CA GLU A 770 15.04 -39.26 -13.07
C GLU A 770 14.71 -37.89 -12.45
N GLY A 771 15.68 -37.32 -11.74
CA GLY A 771 15.56 -36.01 -11.08
C GLY A 771 14.86 -36.02 -9.72
N ALA A 772 14.34 -37.17 -9.26
CA ALA A 772 13.78 -37.32 -7.93
C ALA A 772 14.85 -37.80 -6.92
N ASN A 773 14.72 -37.34 -5.68
CA ASN A 773 15.52 -37.83 -4.57
C ASN A 773 14.87 -39.11 -4.00
N THR A 774 15.62 -40.21 -4.03
CA THR A 774 15.24 -41.51 -3.46
C THR A 774 16.13 -41.90 -2.27
N ASN A 775 17.06 -41.03 -1.88
CA ASN A 775 17.98 -41.27 -0.76
C ASN A 775 17.42 -40.68 0.54
N PHE A 776 16.69 -41.51 1.28
CA PHE A 776 16.05 -41.14 2.56
C PHE A 776 15.94 -42.37 3.47
N GLY A 777 15.83 -42.14 4.78
CA GLY A 777 15.73 -43.18 5.80
C GLY A 777 14.43 -43.07 6.61
N ALA A 778 14.41 -43.67 7.80
CA ALA A 778 13.35 -43.45 8.79
C ALA A 778 13.98 -43.01 10.12
N ARG A 779 14.30 -41.72 10.23
CA ARG A 779 15.10 -41.13 11.31
C ARG A 779 14.55 -41.43 12.70
N SER A 780 13.25 -41.30 12.94
CA SER A 780 12.64 -41.62 14.24
C SER A 780 12.81 -43.10 14.64
N MET A 781 12.94 -43.98 13.66
CA MET A 781 13.15 -45.42 13.86
C MET A 781 14.64 -45.82 13.86
N GLY A 782 15.56 -44.87 13.67
CA GLY A 782 16.99 -45.16 13.61
C GLY A 782 17.43 -45.88 12.32
N ILE A 783 16.56 -45.98 11.31
CA ILE A 783 16.84 -46.69 10.05
C ILE A 783 17.52 -45.73 9.08
N LYS A 784 18.72 -46.11 8.63
CA LYS A 784 19.48 -45.36 7.62
C LYS A 784 18.93 -45.59 6.22
N ALA A 785 19.26 -44.72 5.28
CA ALA A 785 18.75 -44.79 3.92
C ALA A 785 19.05 -46.12 3.21
N GLY A 786 20.22 -46.71 3.45
CA GLY A 786 20.61 -48.01 2.88
C GLY A 786 19.91 -49.23 3.51
N ASP A 787 19.29 -49.06 4.67
CA ASP A 787 18.63 -50.14 5.43
C ASP A 787 17.09 -50.07 5.31
N LEU A 788 16.57 -49.09 4.58
CA LEU A 788 15.15 -48.90 4.31
C LEU A 788 14.83 -49.36 2.88
N GLU A 789 13.71 -50.06 2.70
CA GLU A 789 13.14 -50.34 1.39
C GLU A 789 11.69 -49.84 1.33
N THR A 790 11.36 -49.02 0.32
CA THR A 790 9.98 -48.61 0.05
C THR A 790 9.65 -48.70 -1.44
N THR A 791 8.49 -49.30 -1.74
CA THR A 791 8.05 -49.58 -3.10
C THR A 791 6.67 -48.97 -3.37
N HIS A 792 6.48 -48.42 -4.58
CA HIS A 792 5.20 -47.89 -5.04
C HIS A 792 4.73 -48.64 -6.29
N THR A 793 3.74 -49.50 -6.15
CA THR A 793 3.17 -50.25 -7.27
C THR A 793 1.97 -49.51 -7.87
N ILE A 794 1.96 -49.37 -9.19
CA ILE A 794 0.80 -48.86 -9.95
C ILE A 794 0.27 -49.99 -10.84
N LYS A 795 -1.04 -50.27 -10.74
CA LYS A 795 -1.76 -51.21 -11.60
C LYS A 795 -2.92 -50.49 -12.29
N ILE A 796 -2.95 -50.54 -13.61
CA ILE A 796 -4.00 -49.93 -14.43
C ILE A 796 -4.72 -51.04 -15.21
N THR A 797 -6.04 -51.12 -15.04
CA THR A 797 -6.91 -52.04 -15.77
C THR A 797 -7.93 -51.26 -16.60
N ARG A 798 -8.39 -51.87 -17.69
CA ARG A 798 -9.49 -51.38 -18.53
C ARG A 798 -10.56 -52.47 -18.62
N LYS A 799 -11.83 -52.09 -18.72
CA LYS A 799 -12.90 -53.04 -19.01
C LYS A 799 -12.87 -53.45 -20.48
N ASP A 800 -12.91 -54.76 -20.77
CA ASP A 800 -13.11 -55.28 -22.12
C ASP A 800 -14.61 -55.22 -22.54
N GLY A 801 -14.92 -55.66 -23.76
CA GLY A 801 -16.29 -55.72 -24.27
C GLY A 801 -17.21 -56.70 -23.52
N SER A 802 -16.65 -57.51 -22.62
CA SER A 802 -17.35 -58.44 -21.73
C SER A 802 -17.32 -57.98 -20.26
N ASN A 803 -16.91 -56.73 -20.00
CA ASN A 803 -16.81 -56.10 -18.69
C ASN A 803 -15.82 -56.77 -17.71
N ASN A 804 -14.85 -57.52 -18.23
CA ASN A 804 -13.72 -58.05 -17.45
C ASN A 804 -12.60 -57.01 -17.36
N ASP A 805 -11.88 -57.01 -16.23
CA ASP A 805 -10.67 -56.19 -16.08
C ASP A 805 -9.51 -56.81 -16.84
N ILE A 806 -9.08 -56.13 -17.91
CA ILE A 806 -7.87 -56.46 -18.65
C ILE A 806 -6.75 -55.48 -18.27
N GLU A 807 -5.54 -56.01 -18.13
CA GLU A 807 -4.37 -55.20 -17.81
C GLU A 807 -3.97 -54.32 -19.01
N VAL A 808 -3.66 -53.06 -18.73
CA VAL A 808 -3.21 -52.11 -19.75
C VAL A 808 -1.69 -52.22 -19.91
N LYS A 809 -1.15 -52.07 -21.13
CA LYS A 809 0.30 -52.13 -21.34
C LYS A 809 0.97 -50.85 -20.84
N LYS A 810 2.12 -50.94 -20.17
CA LYS A 810 2.91 -49.77 -19.71
C LYS A 810 3.14 -48.74 -20.82
N ALA A 811 3.37 -49.19 -22.07
CA ALA A 811 3.62 -48.33 -23.22
C ALA A 811 2.44 -47.44 -23.64
N GLU A 812 1.22 -47.72 -23.16
CA GLU A 812 0.05 -46.85 -23.36
C GLU A 812 0.11 -45.60 -22.45
N TRP A 813 1.05 -45.54 -21.50
CA TRP A 813 1.19 -44.48 -20.51
C TRP A 813 2.64 -43.96 -20.43
N THR A 814 2.76 -42.68 -20.14
CA THR A 814 4.01 -42.03 -19.72
C THR A 814 3.94 -41.77 -18.22
N PHE A 815 4.96 -42.22 -17.49
CA PHE A 815 5.10 -41.98 -16.07
C PHE A 815 6.20 -40.94 -15.85
N LYS A 816 5.93 -39.96 -14.99
CA LYS A 816 6.92 -38.98 -14.52
C LYS A 816 6.91 -38.95 -13.00
N PRO A 817 8.06 -38.78 -12.34
CA PRO A 817 8.12 -38.59 -10.89
C PRO A 817 7.19 -37.47 -10.40
N ALA A 818 6.46 -37.73 -9.33
CA ALA A 818 5.82 -36.70 -8.51
C ALA A 818 6.60 -36.57 -7.20
N THR A 819 7.16 -35.41 -6.95
CA THR A 819 8.08 -35.16 -5.83
C THR A 819 7.48 -34.21 -4.79
N LYS A 820 7.87 -34.37 -3.53
CA LYS A 820 7.45 -33.49 -2.42
C LYS A 820 8.63 -33.13 -1.53
N GLN A 821 8.48 -32.04 -0.78
CA GLN A 821 9.30 -31.78 0.40
C GLN A 821 8.78 -32.64 1.56
N ILE A 822 9.66 -33.43 2.15
CA ILE A 822 9.30 -34.28 3.31
C ILE A 822 10.16 -33.93 4.53
N PRO A 823 9.60 -33.96 5.76
CA PRO A 823 10.36 -33.61 6.96
C PRO A 823 11.51 -34.58 7.23
N THR A 824 12.72 -34.05 7.39
CA THR A 824 13.91 -34.84 7.76
C THR A 824 13.81 -35.47 9.14
N GLY A 825 13.00 -34.90 10.04
CA GLY A 825 12.75 -35.46 11.36
C GLY A 825 12.09 -36.85 11.30
N LEU A 826 11.31 -37.11 10.26
CA LEU A 826 10.65 -38.41 10.04
C LEU A 826 11.42 -39.28 9.06
N TRP A 827 11.74 -38.73 7.87
CA TRP A 827 12.26 -39.48 6.73
C TRP A 827 13.71 -39.15 6.38
N GLY A 828 14.38 -38.32 7.17
CA GLY A 828 15.82 -38.07 7.00
C GLY A 828 16.65 -39.33 7.23
N ASP A 829 17.89 -39.30 6.78
CA ASP A 829 18.84 -40.35 7.13
C ASP A 829 19.08 -40.38 8.65
N ALA A 830 19.18 -41.57 9.22
CA ALA A 830 19.26 -41.74 10.67
C ALA A 830 20.65 -41.37 11.21
N ARG A 831 20.68 -40.38 12.10
CA ARG A 831 21.89 -39.97 12.82
C ARG A 831 21.97 -40.70 14.15
N VAL A 832 22.68 -41.82 14.17
CA VAL A 832 22.83 -42.67 15.37
C VAL A 832 24.23 -42.58 15.96
N LYS A 833 24.31 -42.79 17.28
CA LYS A 833 25.53 -42.98 18.04
C LYS A 833 25.42 -44.29 18.81
N THR A 834 26.39 -45.17 18.63
CA THR A 834 26.46 -46.46 19.34
C THR A 834 27.15 -46.27 20.69
N MET A 835 26.50 -46.71 21.77
CA MET A 835 27.05 -46.71 23.13
C MET A 835 26.66 -48.01 23.83
N ALA A 836 27.63 -48.71 24.42
CA ALA A 836 27.39 -49.99 25.13
C ALA A 836 26.53 -50.99 24.33
N SER A 837 26.81 -51.12 23.02
CA SER A 837 26.10 -51.98 22.06
C SER A 837 24.65 -51.60 21.73
N ASN A 838 24.14 -50.47 22.23
CA ASN A 838 22.84 -49.92 21.84
C ASN A 838 23.02 -48.69 20.92
N GLU A 839 22.10 -48.52 19.97
CA GLU A 839 22.05 -47.34 19.11
C GLU A 839 21.11 -46.29 19.68
N TYR A 840 21.59 -45.05 19.76
CA TYR A 840 20.82 -43.89 20.19
C TYR A 840 20.82 -42.83 19.09
N LEU A 841 19.72 -42.10 18.95
CA LEU A 841 19.62 -40.99 18.01
C LEU A 841 20.39 -39.78 18.56
N LEU A 842 21.04 -39.03 17.68
CA LEU A 842 21.59 -37.72 18.04
C LEU A 842 20.46 -36.71 18.26
N PRO A 843 20.50 -35.91 19.34
CA PRO A 843 19.61 -34.78 19.55
C PRO A 843 19.56 -33.86 18.34
N PRO A 844 18.40 -33.27 18.02
CA PRO A 844 18.35 -32.30 16.95
C PRO A 844 19.02 -30.98 17.36
N GLU A 845 19.72 -30.40 16.41
CA GLU A 845 20.32 -29.08 16.51
C GLU A 845 19.33 -28.00 16.04
N THR A 846 19.52 -26.75 16.45
CA THR A 846 18.60 -25.65 16.11
C THR A 846 18.48 -25.41 14.60
N ASN A 847 19.52 -25.75 13.82
CA ASN A 847 19.65 -25.37 12.40
C ASN A 847 19.89 -26.56 11.46
N GLU A 848 19.38 -27.74 11.79
CA GLU A 848 19.50 -28.89 10.87
C GLU A 848 18.69 -28.68 9.58
N GLN A 849 19.03 -29.47 8.56
CA GLN A 849 18.21 -29.57 7.37
C GLN A 849 16.79 -29.96 7.76
N ARG A 850 15.79 -29.17 7.32
CA ARG A 850 14.39 -29.30 7.73
C ARG A 850 13.60 -30.25 6.81
N PHE A 851 13.91 -30.21 5.52
CA PHE A 851 13.24 -30.99 4.49
C PHE A 851 14.23 -31.70 3.58
N LEU A 852 13.85 -32.89 3.12
CA LEU A 852 14.42 -33.50 1.94
C LEU A 852 13.69 -32.95 0.72
N GLU A 853 14.43 -32.28 -0.14
CA GLU A 853 13.91 -31.68 -1.37
C GLU A 853 13.70 -32.75 -2.44
N ASN A 854 12.74 -32.49 -3.33
CA ASN A 854 12.45 -33.31 -4.52
C ASN A 854 12.27 -34.82 -4.22
N THR A 855 11.74 -35.19 -3.05
CA THR A 855 11.66 -36.60 -2.65
C THR A 855 10.54 -37.31 -3.37
N LEU A 856 10.84 -38.44 -4.02
CA LEU A 856 9.87 -39.21 -4.78
C LEU A 856 8.71 -39.65 -3.87
N SER A 857 7.50 -39.21 -4.20
CA SER A 857 6.31 -39.44 -3.38
C SER A 857 5.11 -39.92 -4.21
N GLY A 858 5.34 -40.31 -5.46
CA GLY A 858 4.30 -40.78 -6.38
C GLY A 858 4.66 -40.54 -7.84
N PHE A 859 3.67 -40.65 -8.72
CA PHE A 859 3.89 -40.56 -10.17
C PHE A 859 2.75 -39.79 -10.86
N ARG A 860 3.13 -38.92 -11.79
CA ARG A 860 2.23 -38.33 -12.79
C ARG A 860 2.11 -39.33 -13.94
N ILE A 861 0.88 -39.64 -14.32
CA ILE A 861 0.51 -40.60 -15.34
C ILE A 861 -0.18 -39.83 -16.46
N LEU A 862 0.42 -39.85 -17.65
CA LEU A 862 -0.04 -39.15 -18.85
C LEU A 862 -0.24 -40.16 -19.99
N PRO A 863 -1.09 -39.89 -20.99
CA PRO A 863 -1.21 -40.74 -22.17
C PRO A 863 0.16 -40.95 -22.85
N GLY A 864 0.49 -42.19 -23.20
CA GLY A 864 1.75 -42.54 -23.87
C GLY A 864 1.89 -41.91 -25.25
N LYS A 865 0.76 -41.71 -25.93
CA LYS A 865 0.63 -40.87 -27.12
C LYS A 865 -0.53 -39.90 -26.85
N PRO A 866 -0.26 -38.60 -26.65
CA PRO A 866 -1.32 -37.60 -26.56
C PRO A 866 -2.22 -37.73 -27.80
N PRO A 867 -3.55 -37.70 -27.65
CA PRO A 867 -4.45 -37.63 -28.79
C PRO A 867 -4.07 -36.41 -29.63
N GLU A 868 -3.98 -36.56 -30.95
CA GLU A 868 -3.89 -35.38 -31.82
C GLU A 868 -5.12 -34.51 -31.55
N ALA A 869 -4.92 -33.20 -31.44
CA ALA A 869 -6.03 -32.27 -31.32
C ALA A 869 -6.98 -32.55 -32.49
N GLY A 870 -8.22 -32.95 -32.19
CA GLY A 870 -9.22 -33.08 -33.22
C GLY A 870 -9.34 -31.71 -33.91
N ASN A 871 -9.11 -31.66 -35.22
CA ASN A 871 -9.55 -30.50 -35.97
C ASN A 871 -11.07 -30.43 -35.78
N THR A 872 -11.55 -29.39 -35.10
CA THR A 872 -12.94 -28.99 -35.26
C THR A 872 -13.06 -28.64 -36.73
N ASP A 873 -13.54 -29.57 -37.56
CA ASP A 873 -13.85 -29.27 -38.95
C ASP A 873 -14.72 -28.02 -38.93
N SER A 874 -14.36 -27.04 -39.76
CA SER A 874 -15.20 -25.87 -39.94
C SER A 874 -16.56 -26.35 -40.43
N ILE A 875 -17.51 -26.45 -39.49
CA ILE A 875 -18.90 -26.70 -39.82
C ILE A 875 -19.37 -25.41 -40.47
N LYS A 876 -19.61 -25.45 -41.80
CA LYS A 876 -20.26 -24.35 -42.50
C LYS A 876 -21.50 -23.96 -41.69
N VAL A 877 -21.71 -22.67 -41.43
CA VAL A 877 -22.89 -22.18 -40.69
C VAL A 877 -24.20 -22.73 -41.29
N THR A 878 -24.23 -23.02 -42.60
CA THR A 878 -25.34 -23.70 -43.28
C THR A 878 -25.66 -25.12 -42.77
N LYS A 879 -24.70 -25.82 -42.16
CA LYS A 879 -24.90 -27.12 -41.49
C LYS A 879 -25.36 -26.98 -40.03
N LEU A 880 -25.19 -25.79 -39.42
CA LEU A 880 -25.73 -25.44 -38.09
C LEU A 880 -27.04 -24.65 -38.20
N GLN A 881 -27.39 -24.20 -39.40
CA GLN A 881 -28.69 -23.65 -39.72
C GLN A 881 -29.71 -24.74 -39.45
N TYR A 882 -30.49 -24.51 -38.40
CA TYR A 882 -31.71 -25.24 -38.14
C TYR A 882 -32.68 -24.92 -39.29
N ASP A 883 -32.66 -25.76 -40.33
CA ASP A 883 -33.68 -25.76 -41.36
C ASP A 883 -34.81 -26.64 -40.85
N THR A 884 -35.92 -26.03 -40.45
CA THR A 884 -37.15 -26.76 -40.15
C THR A 884 -37.65 -27.37 -41.45
N LYS A 885 -37.15 -28.56 -41.80
CA LYS A 885 -37.81 -29.38 -42.81
C LYS A 885 -39.19 -29.71 -42.25
N LEU A 886 -40.22 -29.08 -42.82
CA LEU A 886 -41.60 -29.44 -42.54
C LEU A 886 -41.76 -30.89 -43.01
N ILE A 887 -41.73 -31.82 -42.08
CA ILE A 887 -42.11 -33.19 -42.38
C ILE A 887 -43.63 -33.21 -42.20
N SER A 888 -44.36 -33.18 -43.31
CA SER A 888 -45.81 -33.35 -43.29
C SER A 888 -46.15 -34.73 -42.73
N ASP A 889 -47.15 -34.80 -41.85
CA ASP A 889 -47.73 -36.04 -41.33
C ASP A 889 -46.85 -36.91 -40.41
N VAL A 890 -45.81 -36.35 -39.76
CA VAL A 890 -45.02 -37.09 -38.74
C VAL A 890 -45.85 -37.53 -37.53
N TYR A 891 -46.86 -36.75 -37.20
CA TYR A 891 -47.75 -37.01 -36.08
C TYR A 891 -49.15 -37.21 -36.62
N ALA A 892 -49.62 -38.47 -36.54
CA ALA A 892 -51.05 -38.76 -36.56
C ALA A 892 -51.61 -38.23 -35.23
N TRP A 893 -52.00 -36.95 -35.20
CA TRP A 893 -52.69 -36.39 -34.05
C TRP A 893 -53.98 -37.16 -33.85
N GLN A 894 -54.06 -37.95 -32.78
CA GLN A 894 -55.35 -38.46 -32.32
C GLN A 894 -56.24 -37.26 -32.00
N GLU A 895 -57.51 -37.30 -32.42
CA GLU A 895 -58.51 -36.37 -31.94
C GLU A 895 -58.46 -36.37 -30.40
N ILE A 896 -58.07 -35.24 -29.82
CA ILE A 896 -58.17 -35.04 -28.38
C ILE A 896 -59.67 -35.08 -28.08
N LEU A 897 -60.12 -36.19 -27.50
CA LEU A 897 -61.50 -36.34 -27.03
C LEU A 897 -61.80 -35.15 -26.12
N LYS A 898 -62.95 -34.48 -26.36
CA LYS A 898 -63.45 -33.43 -25.49
C LYS A 898 -63.35 -33.89 -24.03
N PHE A 899 -62.77 -33.06 -23.17
CA PHE A 899 -62.73 -33.31 -21.74
C PHE A 899 -64.14 -33.61 -21.23
N ALA A 900 -64.40 -34.88 -20.93
CA ALA A 900 -65.64 -35.30 -20.32
C ALA A 900 -65.53 -35.03 -18.81
N VAL A 901 -66.54 -34.36 -18.26
CA VAL A 901 -66.65 -34.16 -16.81
C VAL A 901 -66.68 -35.54 -16.15
N SER A 902 -65.64 -35.89 -15.38
CA SER A 902 -65.73 -37.02 -14.46
C SER A 902 -66.69 -36.63 -13.34
N SER A 903 -67.93 -37.12 -13.43
CA SER A 903 -69.00 -36.84 -12.45
C SER A 903 -68.82 -37.57 -11.13
N SER A 904 -67.75 -38.36 -10.97
CA SER A 904 -67.38 -39.00 -9.70
C SER A 904 -66.38 -38.12 -8.95
N LEU A 905 -66.87 -37.42 -7.93
CA LEU A 905 -66.07 -37.03 -6.77
C LEU A 905 -65.56 -38.32 -6.13
N ASP A 906 -64.41 -38.79 -6.60
CA ASP A 906 -63.82 -40.04 -6.13
C ASP A 906 -63.41 -39.86 -4.66
N ALA A 907 -64.21 -40.40 -3.74
CA ALA A 907 -64.04 -40.20 -2.31
C ALA A 907 -62.65 -40.66 -1.83
N GLU A 908 -62.08 -41.65 -2.51
CA GLU A 908 -60.74 -42.17 -2.28
C GLU A 908 -59.66 -41.14 -2.65
N ARG A 909 -59.83 -40.40 -3.76
CA ARG A 909 -58.94 -39.31 -4.16
C ARG A 909 -58.99 -38.14 -3.18
N ILE A 910 -60.17 -37.75 -2.73
CA ILE A 910 -60.36 -36.70 -1.72
C ILE A 910 -59.67 -37.08 -0.41
N THR A 911 -59.86 -38.33 0.01
CA THR A 911 -59.24 -38.88 1.21
C THR A 911 -57.72 -38.90 1.09
N THR A 912 -57.20 -39.31 -0.07
CA THR A 912 -55.76 -39.33 -0.35
C THR A 912 -55.13 -37.93 -0.32
N ILE A 913 -55.79 -36.92 -0.91
CA ILE A 913 -55.31 -35.53 -0.89
C ILE A 913 -55.32 -34.98 0.54
N LYS A 914 -56.39 -35.22 1.31
CA LYS A 914 -56.45 -34.79 2.72
C LYS A 914 -55.37 -35.47 3.55
N ASN A 915 -55.17 -36.78 3.40
CA ASN A 915 -54.14 -37.52 4.14
C ASN A 915 -52.72 -37.01 3.84
N ASN A 916 -52.47 -36.50 2.63
CA ASN A 916 -51.14 -35.99 2.26
C ASN A 916 -50.91 -34.50 2.61
N ILE A 917 -51.95 -33.76 3.02
CA ILE A 917 -51.82 -32.32 3.31
C ILE A 917 -52.03 -32.03 4.79
N VAL A 918 -53.06 -32.63 5.39
CA VAL A 918 -53.57 -32.28 6.73
C VAL A 918 -53.55 -33.44 7.73
N ASP A 919 -53.09 -34.64 7.34
CA ASP A 919 -52.92 -35.73 8.31
C ASP A 919 -51.89 -35.36 9.40
N PRO A 920 -52.15 -35.66 10.69
CA PRO A 920 -51.25 -35.31 11.78
C PRO A 920 -49.81 -35.85 11.61
N ASN A 921 -49.63 -37.05 11.07
CA ASN A 921 -48.29 -37.61 10.85
C ASN A 921 -47.56 -36.87 9.73
N THR A 922 -48.28 -36.51 8.67
CA THR A 922 -47.75 -35.71 7.55
C THR A 922 -47.39 -34.29 8.01
N ILE A 923 -48.22 -33.66 8.85
CA ILE A 923 -47.94 -32.36 9.48
C ILE A 923 -46.67 -32.44 10.34
N ASN A 924 -46.55 -33.45 11.20
CA ASN A 924 -45.42 -33.59 12.10
C ASN A 924 -44.10 -33.79 11.34
N ARG A 925 -44.08 -34.67 10.32
CA ARG A 925 -42.89 -34.88 9.48
C ARG A 925 -42.49 -33.60 8.73
N ARG A 926 -43.46 -32.89 8.16
CA ARG A 926 -43.23 -31.62 7.46
C ARG A 926 -42.70 -30.54 8.40
N ASN A 927 -43.27 -30.41 9.59
CA ASN A 927 -42.83 -29.43 10.58
C ASN A 927 -41.40 -29.71 11.05
N GLN A 928 -41.03 -30.98 11.26
CA GLN A 928 -39.65 -31.35 11.59
C GLN A 928 -38.64 -30.92 10.51
N ILE A 929 -38.97 -31.13 9.24
CA ILE A 929 -38.12 -30.69 8.12
C ILE A 929 -38.05 -29.16 8.07
N LEU A 930 -39.18 -28.47 8.18
CA LEU A 930 -39.24 -27.00 8.14
C LEU A 930 -38.47 -26.36 9.30
N THR A 931 -38.61 -26.88 10.53
CA THR A 931 -37.80 -26.44 11.68
C THR A 931 -36.31 -26.69 11.44
N SER A 932 -35.94 -27.84 10.85
CA SER A 932 -34.54 -28.15 10.52
C SER A 932 -33.96 -27.20 9.47
N LEU A 933 -34.80 -26.62 8.63
CA LEU A 933 -34.45 -25.61 7.63
C LEU A 933 -34.58 -24.16 8.14
N GLY A 934 -34.89 -23.96 9.43
CA GLY A 934 -34.93 -22.65 10.08
C GLY A 934 -36.26 -21.90 9.98
N PHE A 935 -37.34 -22.54 9.53
CA PHE A 935 -38.69 -21.96 9.49
C PHE A 935 -39.44 -22.16 10.82
N THR A 936 -40.40 -21.28 11.09
CA THR A 936 -41.36 -21.38 12.20
C THR A 936 -42.71 -21.88 11.67
N PRO A 937 -43.01 -23.20 11.73
CA PRO A 937 -44.10 -23.79 10.94
C PRO A 937 -45.50 -23.23 11.25
N THR A 938 -45.73 -22.73 12.48
CA THR A 938 -47.01 -22.13 12.90
C THR A 938 -47.28 -20.76 12.27
N GLU A 939 -46.24 -20.07 11.80
CA GLU A 939 -46.30 -18.71 11.26
C GLU A 939 -46.09 -18.71 9.74
N ASP A 940 -45.12 -19.50 9.26
CA ASP A 940 -44.62 -19.40 7.88
C ASP A 940 -45.38 -20.28 6.87
N VAL A 941 -46.01 -21.38 7.29
CA VAL A 941 -46.67 -22.34 6.38
C VAL A 941 -48.02 -22.83 6.93
N LYS A 942 -49.13 -22.28 6.41
CA LYS A 942 -50.49 -22.68 6.78
C LYS A 942 -51.17 -23.50 5.68
N LEU A 943 -51.10 -24.83 5.79
CA LEU A 943 -51.88 -25.75 4.96
C LEU A 943 -53.03 -26.31 5.79
N THR A 944 -54.26 -25.89 5.46
CA THR A 944 -55.49 -26.20 6.19
C THR A 944 -56.37 -27.15 5.38
N ASN A 945 -57.45 -27.65 6.00
CA ASN A 945 -58.47 -28.42 5.29
C ASN A 945 -59.02 -27.67 4.05
N SER A 946 -59.18 -26.35 4.14
CA SER A 946 -59.63 -25.53 3.01
C SER A 946 -58.66 -25.53 1.83
N VAL A 947 -57.35 -25.65 2.11
CA VAL A 947 -56.33 -25.79 1.05
C VAL A 947 -56.44 -27.18 0.41
N ALA A 948 -56.58 -28.24 1.21
CA ALA A 948 -56.79 -29.59 0.68
C ALA A 948 -58.05 -29.69 -0.19
N ASP A 949 -59.14 -29.05 0.23
CA ASP A 949 -60.41 -29.01 -0.51
C ASP A 949 -60.31 -28.22 -1.84
N ALA A 950 -59.42 -27.22 -1.93
CA ALA A 950 -59.18 -26.49 -3.17
C ALA A 950 -58.53 -27.34 -4.27
N PHE A 951 -57.75 -28.37 -3.89
CA PHE A 951 -57.13 -29.32 -4.81
C PHE A 951 -58.04 -30.48 -5.23
N VAL A 952 -59.25 -30.59 -4.65
CA VAL A 952 -60.21 -31.65 -4.98
C VAL A 952 -60.97 -31.37 -6.28
N ILE A 953 -61.06 -30.12 -6.70
CA ILE A 953 -61.79 -29.69 -7.90
C ILE A 953 -60.81 -29.61 -9.06
N ALA A 954 -61.04 -30.39 -10.12
CA ALA A 954 -60.26 -30.28 -11.35
C ALA A 954 -60.45 -28.87 -11.96
N PRO A 955 -59.37 -28.17 -12.36
CA PRO A 955 -59.50 -26.84 -12.95
C PRO A 955 -60.35 -26.91 -14.22
N GLN A 956 -61.42 -26.12 -14.27
CA GLN A 956 -62.28 -26.02 -15.45
C GLN A 956 -61.77 -24.92 -16.36
N VAL A 957 -61.29 -25.30 -17.55
CA VAL A 957 -61.07 -24.33 -18.63
C VAL A 957 -62.39 -24.18 -19.36
N LYS A 958 -63.03 -23.02 -19.20
CA LYS A 958 -64.19 -22.65 -20.02
C LYS A 958 -63.70 -22.47 -21.45
N ALA A 959 -64.25 -23.25 -22.38
CA ALA A 959 -64.08 -23.00 -23.82
C ALA A 959 -64.75 -21.70 -24.23
#